data_AF-A0A8A1M3G6-F1
#
_entry.id   AF-A0A8A1M3G6-F1
#
_cell.length_a   1.000
_cell.length_b   1.000
_cell.length_c   1.000
_cell.angle_alpha   90.00
_cell.angle_beta   90.00
_cell.angle_gamma   90.00
#
_symmetry.space_group_name_H-M   'P 1'
#
loop_
_entity.id
_entity.type
_entity.pdbx_description
1 polymer ?
#
loop_
_entity_poly.entity_id
_entity_poly.type
_entity_poly.pdbx_seq_one_letter_code
_entity_poly.pdbx_strand_id
1 'polypeptide(L)'
;MASKSAKGGLEVKPQNRNRRSPSRSPGHRNRKKAAASKKLDYSSEGISDYDVLQLPVSDCKTVLLLTAVSVVVRLFRIYQPTSVVFDEVHFGGFATKYINGKFFMDVHPPLAKMLIALVGYLAGFRGDFDFKEIGKDYLEPGVPYVAMRMLPAIMGIMAVPTMFLTLKAYGCRTSTASMGALLVTFENGLVTQSRFILLDSPLIIFTALTALAFTNFTNQHEQGPSRAFGASWWFWLTLTGIFLGATVSVKWVGLFTIAWVGSLTLVQLWVLLGDTRTVTIRVWFKHFFARAFCLIVIPVGFYMAMFAIHFLCLSNPGDGDGFMSSEFQATLSSKKMQDVPADVAFGSRVTIRHHNTQGGYLHSHNSMYPEGSKQQQITLYPHKDENNIWIMENQTQPLGEYGEIEGPSAWDNLTANHVIDGSVIKLYHTSTQRRLHSHDVRPPVTEEEWQNEVSAYGYEGFAGDANDLFRVEIVRSMSDGDEAQKRIRTIKTKFKLVHVMTGCVLFSHKVKLPAWGFEQQEVTCAKGGSLPNSIWYVEQNDHPMLGPDAEKVNYKLPGFLGKFWELQKVMWTTNAGLLDSHAWDSRPPSWPTLLRGINFWSREHRQIYLMGNPLIWPLPRYGGNAAAMIIKTSPSNDSIMRLAKLF
;
A
#
# COMPACT_ATOMS: atom_id res chain seq x y z
N MET A 1 81.02 -56.79 -63.32
CA MET A 1 81.95 -55.69 -62.99
C MET A 1 81.31 -54.90 -61.85
N ALA A 2 81.81 -54.74 -60.63
CA ALA A 2 83.01 -55.16 -59.89
C ALA A 2 82.54 -55.27 -58.40
N SER A 3 82.81 -56.37 -57.68
CA SER A 3 83.84 -56.50 -56.61
C SER A 3 83.67 -55.47 -55.47
N LYS A 4 83.64 -55.76 -54.16
CA LYS A 4 84.09 -56.84 -53.25
C LYS A 4 83.47 -56.46 -51.87
N SER A 5 83.27 -57.32 -50.86
CA SER A 5 84.23 -58.11 -50.08
C SER A 5 83.40 -58.74 -48.95
N ALA A 6 83.17 -60.05 -48.90
CA ALA A 6 84.03 -61.15 -48.44
C ALA A 6 83.88 -61.51 -46.93
N LYS A 7 83.80 -62.83 -46.70
CA LYS A 7 83.98 -63.63 -45.47
C LYS A 7 82.73 -63.77 -44.57
N GLY A 8 82.15 -64.95 -44.31
CA GLY A 8 82.50 -66.34 -44.60
C GLY A 8 82.83 -67.14 -43.33
N GLY A 9 82.01 -68.15 -43.02
CA GLY A 9 82.29 -69.30 -42.12
C GLY A 9 81.49 -69.28 -40.81
N LEU A 10 80.46 -70.13 -40.62
CA LEU A 10 80.49 -71.56 -40.23
C LEU A 10 80.93 -71.73 -38.76
N GLU A 11 80.30 -72.48 -37.85
CA GLU A 11 79.18 -73.43 -37.84
C GLU A 11 78.90 -73.77 -36.34
N VAL A 12 78.18 -74.87 -36.07
CA VAL A 12 78.05 -75.66 -34.81
C VAL A 12 76.63 -75.65 -34.20
N LYS A 13 75.86 -76.70 -34.53
CA LYS A 13 74.71 -77.29 -33.79
C LYS A 13 75.26 -78.28 -32.73
N PRO A 14 74.57 -78.78 -31.66
CA PRO A 14 73.14 -79.22 -31.65
C PRO A 14 72.35 -79.30 -30.29
N GLN A 15 71.05 -79.71 -30.39
CA GLN A 15 70.19 -80.53 -29.48
C GLN A 15 69.86 -80.05 -28.02
N ASN A 16 68.69 -80.28 -27.38
CA ASN A 16 67.45 -81.04 -27.63
C ASN A 16 66.30 -80.61 -26.66
N ARG A 17 65.04 -80.89 -27.06
CA ARG A 17 63.78 -81.16 -26.27
C ARG A 17 63.24 -80.16 -25.22
N ASN A 18 62.03 -79.59 -25.45
CA ASN A 18 60.73 -80.14 -25.00
C ASN A 18 59.55 -79.15 -25.20
N ARG A 19 58.36 -79.74 -25.43
CA ARG A 19 57.03 -79.12 -25.63
C ARG A 19 56.68 -78.00 -24.64
N ARG A 20 56.06 -76.92 -25.12
CA ARG A 20 55.27 -75.97 -24.31
C ARG A 20 53.86 -75.79 -24.85
N SER A 21 52.92 -75.89 -23.91
CA SER A 21 51.47 -75.68 -23.96
C SER A 21 51.08 -74.19 -24.13
N PRO A 22 49.83 -73.88 -24.53
CA PRO A 22 49.40 -72.53 -24.87
C PRO A 22 49.07 -71.71 -23.60
N SER A 23 49.62 -70.50 -23.50
CA SER A 23 49.31 -69.57 -22.41
C SER A 23 48.00 -68.81 -22.68
N ARG A 24 47.07 -68.96 -21.73
CA ARG A 24 45.79 -68.26 -21.53
C ARG A 24 45.79 -66.77 -21.92
N SER A 25 44.76 -66.37 -22.66
CA SER A 25 44.28 -64.98 -22.80
C SER A 25 43.73 -64.44 -21.46
N PRO A 26 44.08 -63.20 -21.04
CA PRO A 26 43.38 -62.52 -19.96
C PRO A 26 42.07 -61.94 -20.49
N GLY A 27 40.96 -62.31 -19.85
CA GLY A 27 39.61 -61.89 -20.22
C GLY A 27 39.29 -60.41 -19.99
N HIS A 28 38.15 -60.02 -20.56
CA HIS A 28 37.48 -58.72 -20.46
C HIS A 28 37.54 -58.12 -19.04
N ARG A 29 38.47 -57.17 -18.81
CA ARG A 29 38.37 -56.25 -17.68
C ARG A 29 37.43 -55.12 -18.05
N ASN A 30 36.31 -55.08 -17.33
CA ASN A 30 35.40 -53.96 -17.15
C ASN A 30 36.07 -52.61 -17.38
N ARG A 31 35.71 -51.96 -18.49
CA ARG A 31 35.94 -50.54 -18.72
C ARG A 31 35.05 -49.80 -17.71
N LYS A 32 35.56 -49.56 -16.50
CA LYS A 32 34.93 -48.66 -15.52
C LYS A 32 34.62 -47.36 -16.29
N LYS A 33 33.34 -47.00 -16.37
CA LYS A 33 32.91 -45.65 -16.78
C LYS A 33 33.77 -44.67 -15.97
N ALA A 34 34.52 -43.82 -16.66
CA ALA A 34 35.23 -42.73 -16.02
C ALA A 34 34.21 -41.97 -15.18
N ALA A 35 34.43 -41.92 -13.86
CA ALA A 35 33.65 -41.08 -12.98
C ALA A 35 33.78 -39.65 -13.50
N ALA A 36 32.65 -39.01 -13.81
CA ALA A 36 32.64 -37.61 -14.19
C ALA A 36 33.40 -36.81 -13.13
N SER A 37 34.42 -36.07 -13.55
CA SER A 37 35.16 -35.14 -12.69
C SER A 37 34.13 -34.23 -12.00
N LYS A 38 34.05 -34.28 -10.66
CA LYS A 38 33.25 -33.34 -9.89
C LYS A 38 33.79 -31.94 -10.15
N LYS A 39 32.98 -31.07 -10.77
CA LYS A 39 33.29 -29.64 -10.85
C LYS A 39 33.23 -29.09 -9.42
N LEU A 40 34.32 -28.48 -8.98
CA LEU A 40 34.44 -27.82 -7.67
C LEU A 40 34.08 -26.33 -7.82
N ASP A 41 32.87 -26.06 -8.29
CA ASP A 41 32.28 -24.73 -8.41
C ASP A 41 30.93 -24.69 -7.68
N TYR A 42 30.30 -23.52 -7.56
CA TYR A 42 28.97 -23.39 -6.97
C TYR A 42 27.83 -23.98 -7.83
N SER A 43 28.12 -24.69 -8.93
CA SER A 43 27.06 -25.37 -9.68
C SER A 43 26.49 -26.52 -8.84
N SER A 44 25.17 -26.68 -8.82
CA SER A 44 24.61 -27.82 -8.08
C SER A 44 24.68 -29.10 -8.91
N GLU A 45 25.07 -30.20 -8.27
CA GLU A 45 25.19 -31.50 -8.93
C GLU A 45 23.82 -31.96 -9.50
N GLY A 46 23.82 -32.50 -10.73
CA GLY A 46 22.63 -33.07 -11.36
C GLY A 46 21.65 -32.09 -12.02
N ILE A 47 22.00 -30.81 -12.16
CA ILE A 47 21.14 -29.83 -12.85
C ILE A 47 21.26 -29.95 -14.36
N SER A 48 20.14 -30.19 -15.02
CA SER A 48 19.97 -29.93 -16.45
C SER A 48 19.29 -28.58 -16.69
N ASP A 49 19.55 -28.00 -17.87
CA ASP A 49 18.92 -26.75 -18.28
C ASP A 49 17.42 -26.97 -18.49
N TYR A 50 16.60 -26.45 -17.57
CA TYR A 50 15.13 -26.48 -17.68
C TYR A 50 14.58 -25.08 -17.98
N ASP A 51 15.32 -24.28 -18.76
CA ASP A 51 14.85 -22.99 -19.21
C ASP A 51 13.49 -23.15 -19.92
N VAL A 52 12.49 -22.45 -19.39
CA VAL A 52 11.12 -22.46 -19.90
C VAL A 52 11.05 -21.93 -21.34
N LEU A 53 12.05 -21.16 -21.79
CA LEU A 53 12.14 -20.71 -23.19
C LEU A 53 12.48 -21.84 -24.18
N GLN A 54 12.99 -22.99 -23.70
CA GLN A 54 13.39 -24.12 -24.53
C GLN A 54 12.47 -25.35 -24.34
N LEU A 55 11.18 -25.12 -24.11
CA LEU A 55 10.24 -26.21 -23.87
C LEU A 55 10.05 -27.12 -25.10
N PRO A 56 9.96 -28.46 -24.89
CA PRO A 56 9.59 -29.39 -25.95
C PRO A 56 8.19 -29.07 -26.50
N VAL A 57 7.96 -29.33 -27.78
CA VAL A 57 6.66 -29.11 -28.44
C VAL A 57 5.52 -29.85 -27.72
N SER A 58 5.78 -31.02 -27.11
CA SER A 58 4.79 -31.77 -26.31
C SER A 58 4.32 -30.99 -25.08
N ASP A 59 5.25 -30.30 -24.41
CA ASP A 59 4.94 -29.52 -23.21
C ASP A 59 4.18 -28.24 -23.60
N CYS A 60 4.54 -27.60 -24.71
CA CYS A 60 3.78 -26.47 -25.26
C CYS A 60 2.33 -26.85 -25.57
N LYS A 61 2.10 -28.01 -26.22
CA LYS A 61 0.74 -28.54 -26.47
C LYS A 61 -0.03 -28.77 -25.17
N THR A 62 0.64 -29.28 -24.14
CA THR A 62 0.05 -29.54 -22.83
C THR A 62 -0.36 -28.24 -22.14
N VAL A 63 0.50 -27.21 -22.15
CA VAL A 63 0.20 -25.89 -21.61
C VAL A 63 -1.01 -25.25 -22.31
N LEU A 64 -1.07 -25.34 -23.63
CA LEU A 64 -2.20 -24.81 -24.41
C LEU A 64 -3.51 -25.53 -24.05
N LEU A 65 -3.48 -26.87 -23.93
CA LEU A 65 -4.64 -27.65 -23.53
C LEU A 65 -5.11 -27.26 -22.12
N LEU A 66 -4.20 -27.18 -21.14
CA LEU A 66 -4.52 -26.78 -19.77
C LEU A 66 -5.09 -25.35 -19.70
N THR A 67 -4.54 -24.45 -20.52
CA THR A 67 -5.03 -23.07 -20.63
C THR A 67 -6.45 -23.05 -21.20
N ALA A 68 -6.74 -23.83 -22.24
CA ALA A 68 -8.08 -23.94 -22.81
C ALA A 68 -9.10 -24.48 -21.79
N VAL A 69 -8.73 -25.50 -21.01
CA VAL A 69 -9.58 -26.00 -19.91
C VAL A 69 -9.82 -24.92 -18.85
N SER A 70 -8.77 -24.18 -18.47
CA SER A 70 -8.87 -23.07 -17.52
C SER A 70 -9.80 -21.95 -18.02
N VAL A 71 -9.74 -21.60 -19.31
CA VAL A 71 -10.65 -20.63 -19.93
C VAL A 71 -12.10 -21.05 -19.75
N VAL A 72 -12.42 -22.32 -20.03
CA VAL A 72 -13.79 -22.84 -19.85
C VAL A 72 -14.22 -22.75 -18.39
N VAL A 73 -13.39 -23.20 -17.44
CA VAL A 73 -13.72 -23.20 -16.01
C VAL A 73 -13.89 -21.78 -15.45
N ARG A 74 -12.97 -20.87 -15.77
CA ARG A 74 -12.93 -19.53 -15.18
C ARG A 74 -13.91 -18.55 -15.82
N LEU A 75 -14.22 -18.70 -17.11
CA LEU A 75 -15.17 -17.82 -17.81
C LEU A 75 -16.60 -18.36 -17.84
N PHE A 76 -16.85 -19.56 -17.30
CA PHE A 76 -18.18 -20.15 -17.31
C PHE A 76 -19.20 -19.20 -16.66
N ARG A 77 -20.13 -18.71 -17.48
CA ARG A 77 -21.20 -17.78 -17.09
C ARG A 77 -20.72 -16.54 -16.34
N ILE A 78 -19.58 -15.96 -16.71
CA ILE A 78 -19.00 -14.78 -16.03
C ILE A 78 -19.98 -13.58 -15.90
N TYR A 79 -20.95 -13.48 -16.80
CA TYR A 79 -22.02 -12.46 -16.78
C TYR A 79 -23.04 -12.63 -15.64
N GLN A 80 -23.17 -13.81 -15.02
CA GLN A 80 -24.01 -13.99 -13.83
C GLN A 80 -23.14 -13.81 -12.58
N PRO A 81 -23.62 -13.29 -11.43
CA PRO A 81 -24.85 -12.51 -11.27
C PRO A 81 -24.72 -11.15 -11.98
N THR A 82 -25.85 -10.55 -12.34
CA THR A 82 -25.90 -9.22 -12.98
C THR A 82 -25.80 -8.08 -11.97
N SER A 83 -25.55 -8.39 -10.71
CA SER A 83 -25.49 -7.43 -9.61
C SER A 83 -24.13 -7.38 -8.94
N VAL A 84 -23.92 -6.32 -8.15
CA VAL A 84 -22.74 -6.10 -7.32
C VAL A 84 -22.58 -7.21 -6.28
N VAL A 85 -21.34 -7.70 -6.12
CA VAL A 85 -20.94 -8.75 -5.19
C VAL A 85 -20.05 -8.17 -4.07
N PHE A 86 -19.83 -8.92 -2.98
CA PHE A 86 -18.87 -8.60 -1.93
C PHE A 86 -17.55 -8.09 -2.51
N ASP A 87 -17.03 -7.01 -1.93
CA ASP A 87 -15.85 -6.25 -2.34
C ASP A 87 -15.85 -5.62 -3.75
N GLU A 88 -16.76 -6.01 -4.67
CA GLU A 88 -16.99 -5.22 -5.89
C GLU A 88 -17.52 -3.83 -5.55
N VAL A 89 -18.22 -3.68 -4.41
CA VAL A 89 -18.64 -2.39 -3.85
C VAL A 89 -17.46 -1.42 -3.69
N HIS A 90 -16.32 -1.94 -3.19
CA HIS A 90 -15.12 -1.17 -2.94
C HIS A 90 -14.34 -0.93 -4.24
N PHE A 91 -13.97 -2.00 -4.95
CA PHE A 91 -13.07 -1.88 -6.10
C PHE A 91 -13.73 -1.32 -7.36
N GLY A 92 -15.03 -1.59 -7.56
CA GLY A 92 -15.83 -0.92 -8.58
C GLY A 92 -16.03 0.57 -8.25
N GLY A 93 -16.27 0.88 -6.97
CA GLY A 93 -16.30 2.25 -6.48
C GLY A 93 -14.98 2.99 -6.74
N PHE A 94 -13.84 2.38 -6.44
CA PHE A 94 -12.53 2.97 -6.74
C PHE A 94 -12.28 3.15 -8.24
N ALA A 95 -12.71 2.18 -9.07
CA ALA A 95 -12.62 2.34 -10.53
C ALA A 95 -13.40 3.56 -11.03
N THR A 96 -14.59 3.79 -10.47
CA THR A 96 -15.41 4.99 -10.71
C THR A 96 -14.67 6.27 -10.31
N LYS A 97 -14.00 6.26 -9.16
CA LYS A 97 -13.21 7.40 -8.67
C LYS A 97 -12.01 7.71 -9.58
N TYR A 98 -11.31 6.69 -10.09
CA TYR A 98 -10.24 6.88 -11.08
C TYR A 98 -10.74 7.48 -12.39
N ILE A 99 -11.86 7.00 -12.94
CA ILE A 99 -12.42 7.51 -14.20
C ILE A 99 -12.86 8.97 -14.05
N ASN A 100 -13.45 9.32 -12.91
CA ASN A 100 -13.84 10.70 -12.60
C ASN A 100 -12.66 11.58 -12.12
N GLY A 101 -11.47 11.01 -11.98
CA GLY A 101 -10.29 11.69 -11.44
C GLY A 101 -10.44 12.18 -9.99
N LYS A 102 -11.37 11.62 -9.22
CA LYS A 102 -11.65 12.03 -7.83
C LYS A 102 -10.72 11.31 -6.85
N PHE A 103 -9.96 12.08 -6.09
CA PHE A 103 -9.04 11.57 -5.09
C PHE A 103 -9.77 10.76 -4.01
N PHE A 104 -9.17 9.64 -3.64
CA PHE A 104 -9.64 8.78 -2.57
C PHE A 104 -8.47 8.17 -1.81
N MET A 105 -8.72 7.79 -0.57
CA MET A 105 -7.76 7.11 0.28
C MET A 105 -8.19 5.65 0.42
N ASP A 106 -7.24 4.74 0.24
CA ASP A 106 -7.42 3.30 0.43
C ASP A 106 -6.15 2.70 1.03
N VAL A 107 -6.29 1.62 1.81
CA VAL A 107 -5.18 0.93 2.47
C VAL A 107 -4.31 0.12 1.51
N HIS A 108 -4.81 -0.19 0.31
CA HIS A 108 -4.07 -0.99 -0.66
C HIS A 108 -3.40 -0.11 -1.73
N PRO A 109 -2.18 -0.44 -2.15
CA PRO A 109 -1.51 0.19 -3.29
C PRO A 109 -2.34 0.18 -4.60
N PRO A 110 -2.02 1.07 -5.56
CA PRO A 110 -2.98 1.47 -6.59
C PRO A 110 -3.07 0.54 -7.82
N LEU A 111 -2.07 -0.32 -8.09
CA LEU A 111 -1.92 -0.99 -9.39
C LEU A 111 -3.18 -1.76 -9.83
N ALA A 112 -3.69 -2.66 -8.99
CA ALA A 112 -4.85 -3.47 -9.36
C ALA A 112 -6.10 -2.61 -9.63
N LYS A 113 -6.31 -1.57 -8.82
CA LYS A 113 -7.45 -0.66 -8.99
C LYS A 113 -7.34 0.18 -10.26
N MET A 114 -6.13 0.64 -10.60
CA MET A 114 -5.86 1.32 -11.86
C MET A 114 -6.08 0.40 -13.07
N LEU A 115 -5.69 -0.87 -12.99
CA LEU A 115 -5.94 -1.85 -14.07
C LEU A 115 -7.45 -2.12 -14.26
N ILE A 116 -8.20 -2.25 -13.17
CA ILE A 116 -9.66 -2.39 -13.22
C ILE A 116 -10.29 -1.14 -13.85
N ALA A 117 -9.86 0.05 -13.42
CA ALA A 117 -10.34 1.32 -13.99
C ALA A 117 -10.01 1.44 -15.49
N LEU A 118 -8.80 1.03 -15.90
CA LEU A 118 -8.38 1.03 -17.30
C LEU A 118 -9.29 0.12 -18.14
N VAL A 119 -9.57 -1.10 -17.68
CA VAL A 119 -10.46 -2.01 -18.42
C VAL A 119 -11.90 -1.50 -18.45
N GLY A 120 -12.40 -0.93 -17.35
CA GLY A 120 -13.69 -0.25 -17.33
C GLY A 120 -13.76 0.88 -18.35
N TYR A 121 -12.77 1.76 -18.37
CA TYR A 121 -12.67 2.88 -19.30
C TYR A 121 -12.62 2.42 -20.76
N LEU A 122 -11.78 1.42 -21.09
CA LEU A 122 -11.69 0.84 -22.43
C LEU A 122 -12.99 0.15 -22.87
N ALA A 123 -13.77 -0.37 -21.92
CA ALA A 123 -15.08 -0.96 -22.18
C ALA A 123 -16.23 0.07 -22.25
N GLY A 124 -15.93 1.37 -22.12
CA GLY A 124 -16.90 2.46 -22.24
C GLY A 124 -17.57 2.87 -20.93
N PHE A 125 -17.06 2.46 -19.76
CA PHE A 125 -17.58 2.90 -18.47
C PHE A 125 -17.25 4.37 -18.23
N ARG A 126 -18.26 5.18 -17.86
CA ARG A 126 -18.13 6.63 -17.65
C ARG A 126 -18.05 7.06 -16.18
N GLY A 127 -18.15 6.12 -15.24
CA GLY A 127 -18.10 6.44 -13.81
C GLY A 127 -19.38 7.06 -13.26
N ASP A 128 -20.52 6.76 -13.88
CA ASP A 128 -21.88 7.20 -13.54
C ASP A 128 -22.62 6.26 -12.58
N PHE A 129 -22.10 5.06 -12.35
CA PHE A 129 -22.70 4.08 -11.45
C PHE A 129 -22.10 4.12 -10.04
N ASP A 130 -22.99 4.07 -9.04
CA ASP A 130 -22.64 4.05 -7.63
C ASP A 130 -22.67 2.63 -7.05
N PHE A 131 -21.51 2.15 -6.61
CA PHE A 131 -21.25 0.79 -6.12
C PHE A 131 -21.55 0.60 -4.61
N LYS A 132 -22.34 1.47 -3.98
CA LYS A 132 -22.59 1.44 -2.51
C LYS A 132 -23.14 0.14 -1.92
N GLU A 133 -23.96 -0.60 -2.66
CA GLU A 133 -24.74 -1.71 -2.10
C GLU A 133 -24.52 -3.03 -2.83
N ILE A 134 -24.36 -4.11 -2.06
CA ILE A 134 -24.34 -5.48 -2.59
C ILE A 134 -25.74 -5.82 -3.12
N GLY A 135 -25.81 -6.39 -4.32
CA GLY A 135 -27.07 -6.80 -4.93
C GLY A 135 -27.71 -5.76 -5.87
N LYS A 136 -27.15 -4.55 -5.94
CA LYS A 136 -27.54 -3.53 -6.93
C LYS A 136 -27.26 -4.01 -8.35
N ASP A 137 -28.21 -3.83 -9.26
CA ASP A 137 -28.14 -4.39 -10.61
C ASP A 137 -27.31 -3.52 -11.58
N TYR A 138 -26.57 -4.16 -12.47
CA TYR A 138 -25.72 -3.49 -13.47
C TYR A 138 -26.43 -3.23 -14.79
N LEU A 139 -27.57 -3.88 -15.07
CA LEU A 139 -28.20 -3.86 -16.39
C LEU A 139 -28.84 -2.51 -16.71
N GLU A 140 -29.69 -1.98 -15.82
CA GLU A 140 -30.38 -0.71 -16.05
C GLU A 140 -29.41 0.45 -16.29
N PRO A 141 -28.29 0.60 -15.54
CA PRO A 141 -27.33 1.67 -15.75
C PRO A 141 -26.32 1.39 -16.86
N GLY A 142 -26.36 0.21 -17.51
CA GLY A 142 -25.47 -0.12 -18.63
C GLY A 142 -24.00 -0.26 -18.27
N VAL A 143 -23.68 -0.71 -17.05
CA VAL A 143 -22.28 -0.84 -16.60
C VAL A 143 -21.61 -2.01 -17.35
N PRO A 144 -20.40 -1.84 -17.92
CA PRO A 144 -19.68 -2.94 -18.57
C PRO A 144 -18.99 -3.87 -17.55
N TYR A 145 -19.74 -4.34 -16.56
CA TYR A 145 -19.23 -5.17 -15.46
C TYR A 145 -18.62 -6.49 -15.94
N VAL A 146 -19.12 -7.05 -17.06
CA VAL A 146 -18.57 -8.27 -17.66
C VAL A 146 -17.13 -8.02 -18.10
N ALA A 147 -16.86 -6.92 -18.81
CA ALA A 147 -15.51 -6.57 -19.23
C ALA A 147 -14.59 -6.31 -18.02
N MET A 148 -15.11 -5.66 -16.97
CA MET A 148 -14.35 -5.44 -15.74
C MET A 148 -14.02 -6.78 -15.03
N ARG A 149 -14.94 -7.75 -15.01
CA ARG A 149 -14.71 -9.11 -14.47
C ARG A 149 -13.75 -9.93 -15.33
N MET A 150 -13.69 -9.68 -16.64
CA MET A 150 -12.76 -10.38 -17.53
C MET A 150 -11.31 -10.17 -17.13
N LEU A 151 -10.93 -9.02 -16.55
CA LEU A 151 -9.55 -8.76 -16.14
C LEU A 151 -9.08 -9.72 -15.02
N PRO A 152 -9.72 -9.76 -13.84
CA PRO A 152 -9.43 -10.77 -12.82
C PRO A 152 -9.52 -12.21 -13.37
N ALA A 153 -10.48 -12.49 -14.24
CA ALA A 153 -10.67 -13.84 -14.77
C ALA A 153 -9.53 -14.27 -15.71
N ILE A 154 -9.06 -13.38 -16.59
CA ILE A 154 -7.90 -13.61 -17.46
C ILE A 154 -6.64 -13.78 -16.61
N MET A 155 -6.46 -12.96 -15.57
CA MET A 155 -5.33 -13.11 -14.64
C MET A 155 -5.39 -14.44 -13.88
N GLY A 156 -6.57 -14.88 -13.48
CA GLY A 156 -6.80 -16.20 -12.89
C GLY A 156 -6.51 -17.34 -13.87
N ILE A 157 -6.85 -17.17 -15.16
CA ILE A 157 -6.50 -18.13 -16.23
C ILE A 157 -4.99 -18.21 -16.39
N MET A 158 -4.29 -17.08 -16.44
CA MET A 158 -2.83 -17.01 -16.57
C MET A 158 -2.08 -17.65 -15.41
N ALA A 159 -2.69 -17.77 -14.23
CA ALA A 159 -2.07 -18.45 -13.09
C ALA A 159 -1.85 -19.95 -13.34
N VAL A 160 -2.71 -20.59 -14.15
CA VAL A 160 -2.64 -22.01 -14.49
C VAL A 160 -1.40 -22.37 -15.33
N PRO A 161 -1.17 -21.76 -16.52
CA PRO A 161 0.05 -22.02 -17.28
C PRO A 161 1.29 -21.58 -16.48
N THR A 162 1.21 -20.48 -15.71
CA THR A 162 2.34 -20.06 -14.86
C THR A 162 2.72 -21.15 -13.86
N MET A 163 1.75 -21.79 -13.18
CA MET A 163 2.03 -22.91 -12.28
C MET A 163 2.69 -24.09 -13.00
N PHE A 164 2.18 -24.48 -14.18
CA PHE A 164 2.79 -25.55 -14.98
C PHE A 164 4.25 -25.21 -15.31
N LEU A 165 4.49 -23.99 -15.81
CA LEU A 165 5.82 -23.52 -16.21
C LEU A 165 6.78 -23.44 -15.02
N THR A 166 6.29 -23.02 -13.85
CA THR A 166 7.10 -23.00 -12.62
C THR A 166 7.53 -24.40 -12.22
N LEU A 167 6.61 -25.38 -12.22
CA LEU A 167 6.95 -26.78 -11.92
C LEU A 167 7.93 -27.36 -12.95
N LYS A 168 7.79 -27.01 -14.23
CA LYS A 168 8.77 -27.37 -15.27
C LYS A 168 10.13 -26.75 -15.01
N ALA A 169 10.21 -25.47 -14.63
CA ALA A 169 11.45 -24.78 -14.30
C ALA A 169 12.18 -25.40 -13.10
N TYR A 170 11.44 -25.98 -12.15
CA TYR A 170 11.99 -26.76 -11.04
C TYR A 170 12.52 -28.15 -11.44
N GLY A 171 12.25 -28.62 -12.67
CA GLY A 171 12.65 -29.92 -13.17
C GLY A 171 11.61 -31.03 -12.98
N CYS A 172 10.35 -30.69 -12.71
CA CYS A 172 9.29 -31.70 -12.61
C CYS A 172 8.95 -32.32 -13.97
N ARG A 173 8.50 -33.58 -13.95
CA ARG A 173 7.97 -34.27 -15.13
C ARG A 173 6.68 -33.60 -15.60
N THR A 174 6.37 -33.72 -16.88
CA THR A 174 5.18 -33.13 -17.51
C THR A 174 3.88 -33.57 -16.83
N SER A 175 3.79 -34.82 -16.37
CA SER A 175 2.62 -35.32 -15.62
C SER A 175 2.43 -34.60 -14.28
N THR A 176 3.51 -34.42 -13.51
CA THR A 176 3.50 -33.70 -12.22
C THR A 176 3.16 -32.22 -12.42
N ALA A 177 3.76 -31.58 -13.43
CA ALA A 177 3.46 -30.19 -13.79
C ALA A 177 1.99 -30.02 -14.22
N SER A 178 1.47 -30.97 -15.00
CA SER A 178 0.04 -30.99 -15.41
C SER A 178 -0.88 -31.16 -14.21
N MET A 179 -0.55 -32.06 -13.28
CA MET A 179 -1.32 -32.25 -12.05
C MET A 179 -1.37 -30.97 -11.22
N GLY A 180 -0.24 -30.30 -11.01
CA GLY A 180 -0.20 -29.03 -10.28
C GLY A 180 -1.06 -27.94 -10.93
N ALA A 181 -1.03 -27.84 -12.25
CA ALA A 181 -1.87 -26.90 -13.00
C ALA A 181 -3.37 -27.26 -12.92
N LEU A 182 -3.73 -28.55 -12.97
CA LEU A 182 -5.12 -29.01 -12.80
C LEU A 182 -5.64 -28.72 -11.40
N LEU A 183 -4.81 -28.90 -10.35
CA LEU A 183 -5.19 -28.54 -8.98
C LEU A 183 -5.52 -27.04 -8.86
N VAL A 184 -4.71 -26.16 -9.46
CA VAL A 184 -4.99 -24.72 -9.50
C VAL A 184 -6.24 -24.42 -10.35
N THR A 185 -6.48 -25.17 -11.42
CA THR A 185 -7.64 -25.00 -12.30
C THR A 185 -8.95 -25.30 -11.56
N PHE A 186 -8.99 -26.41 -10.82
CA PHE A 186 -10.17 -26.91 -10.11
C PHE A 186 -10.23 -26.51 -8.62
N GLU A 187 -9.47 -25.48 -8.23
CA GLU A 187 -9.51 -24.89 -6.89
C GLU A 187 -10.62 -23.83 -6.80
N ASN A 188 -11.72 -24.17 -6.11
CA ASN A 188 -12.91 -23.33 -5.99
C ASN A 188 -12.64 -21.96 -5.38
N GLY A 189 -11.71 -21.87 -4.41
CA GLY A 189 -11.34 -20.60 -3.79
C GLY A 189 -10.73 -19.64 -4.80
N LEU A 190 -9.82 -20.14 -5.64
CA LEU A 190 -9.18 -19.35 -6.69
C LEU A 190 -10.18 -18.99 -7.80
N VAL A 191 -11.06 -19.91 -8.20
CA VAL A 191 -12.10 -19.66 -9.21
C VAL A 191 -12.99 -18.51 -8.75
N THR A 192 -13.51 -18.59 -7.52
CA THR A 192 -14.40 -17.57 -6.95
C THR A 192 -13.71 -16.20 -6.88
N GLN A 193 -12.47 -16.15 -6.39
CA GLN A 193 -11.69 -14.90 -6.30
C GLN A 193 -11.34 -14.28 -7.65
N SER A 194 -11.20 -15.09 -8.71
CA SER A 194 -10.92 -14.60 -10.06
C SER A 194 -12.12 -14.17 -10.86
N ARG A 195 -13.32 -14.41 -10.35
CA ARG A 195 -14.53 -14.23 -11.12
C ARG A 195 -15.11 -12.82 -11.05
N PHE A 196 -14.80 -12.10 -9.98
CA PHE A 196 -15.40 -10.81 -9.62
C PHE A 196 -14.37 -9.69 -9.74
N ILE A 197 -14.84 -8.43 -9.67
CA ILE A 197 -14.01 -7.23 -9.70
C ILE A 197 -13.21 -7.10 -8.39
N LEU A 198 -12.19 -7.94 -8.23
CA LEU A 198 -11.38 -8.08 -7.01
C LEU A 198 -9.89 -7.90 -7.29
N LEU A 199 -9.13 -7.45 -6.28
CA LEU A 199 -7.68 -7.25 -6.39
C LEU A 199 -6.85 -8.52 -6.18
N ASP A 200 -7.44 -9.59 -5.65
CA ASP A 200 -6.70 -10.79 -5.27
C ASP A 200 -6.18 -11.56 -6.49
N SER A 201 -6.87 -11.51 -7.63
CA SER A 201 -6.39 -12.16 -8.85
C SER A 201 -5.15 -11.50 -9.47
N PRO A 202 -5.11 -10.17 -9.65
CA PRO A 202 -3.86 -9.46 -9.93
C PRO A 202 -2.74 -9.80 -8.94
N LEU A 203 -3.03 -9.87 -7.64
CA LEU A 203 -2.03 -10.22 -6.62
C LEU A 203 -1.47 -11.63 -6.84
N ILE A 204 -2.34 -12.62 -7.05
CA ILE A 204 -1.96 -14.03 -7.22
C ILE A 204 -1.14 -14.22 -8.49
N ILE A 205 -1.53 -13.61 -9.61
CA ILE A 205 -0.77 -13.75 -10.87
C ILE A 205 0.60 -13.10 -10.77
N PHE A 206 0.74 -11.88 -10.21
CA PHE A 206 2.05 -11.26 -10.05
C PHE A 206 2.94 -12.02 -9.06
N THR A 207 2.35 -12.62 -8.02
CA THR A 207 3.08 -13.53 -7.12
C THR A 207 3.55 -14.78 -7.86
N ALA A 208 2.68 -15.40 -8.67
CA ALA A 208 3.02 -16.59 -9.45
C ALA A 208 4.07 -16.31 -10.53
N LEU A 209 3.98 -15.16 -11.20
CA LEU A 209 4.98 -14.70 -12.19
C LEU A 209 6.32 -14.37 -11.53
N THR A 210 6.31 -13.79 -10.33
CA THR A 210 7.53 -13.59 -9.52
C THR A 210 8.18 -14.94 -9.21
N ALA A 211 7.39 -15.92 -8.74
CA ALA A 211 7.88 -17.26 -8.46
C ALA A 211 8.47 -17.90 -9.73
N LEU A 212 7.76 -17.85 -10.86
CA LEU A 212 8.24 -18.36 -12.15
C LEU A 212 9.57 -17.71 -12.55
N ALA A 213 9.64 -16.38 -12.54
CA ALA A 213 10.83 -15.65 -12.95
C ALA A 213 12.03 -15.95 -12.02
N PHE A 214 11.79 -16.00 -10.71
CA PHE A 214 12.83 -16.30 -9.73
C PHE A 214 13.30 -17.77 -9.80
N THR A 215 12.41 -18.72 -10.08
CA THR A 215 12.79 -20.12 -10.30
C THR A 215 13.63 -20.28 -11.56
N ASN A 216 13.27 -19.61 -12.66
CA ASN A 216 14.09 -19.64 -13.89
C ASN A 216 15.45 -18.97 -13.70
N PHE A 217 15.49 -17.84 -12.98
CA PHE A 217 16.73 -17.21 -12.56
C PHE A 217 17.60 -18.17 -11.73
N THR A 218 17.00 -18.84 -10.75
CA THR A 218 17.70 -19.80 -9.89
C THR A 218 18.22 -20.98 -10.70
N ASN A 219 17.45 -21.52 -11.64
CA ASN A 219 17.89 -22.59 -12.53
C ASN A 219 19.17 -22.19 -13.29
N GLN A 220 19.16 -21.03 -13.94
CA GLN A 220 20.35 -20.54 -14.67
C GLN A 220 21.52 -20.22 -13.74
N HIS A 221 21.24 -19.73 -12.53
CA HIS A 221 22.27 -19.46 -11.55
C HIS A 221 22.93 -20.74 -11.04
N GLU A 222 22.15 -21.78 -10.75
CA GLU A 222 22.66 -23.06 -10.25
C GLU A 222 23.44 -23.86 -11.32
N GLN A 223 23.38 -23.48 -12.61
CA GLN A 223 24.26 -24.02 -13.67
C GLN A 223 25.73 -23.53 -13.57
N GLY A 224 26.02 -22.65 -12.60
CA GLY A 224 27.38 -22.23 -12.24
C GLY A 224 27.90 -21.01 -13.01
N PRO A 225 29.22 -20.73 -12.94
CA PRO A 225 29.84 -19.53 -13.49
C PRO A 225 29.63 -19.33 -14.99
N SER A 226 29.44 -20.40 -15.76
CA SER A 226 29.32 -20.37 -17.22
C SER A 226 28.08 -19.64 -17.74
N ARG A 227 26.99 -19.63 -16.97
CA ARG A 227 25.72 -18.96 -17.31
C ARG A 227 25.48 -17.69 -16.50
N ALA A 228 26.29 -17.43 -15.47
CA ALA A 228 26.21 -16.22 -14.67
C ALA A 228 26.42 -14.97 -15.54
N PHE A 229 25.61 -13.94 -15.31
CA PHE A 229 25.64 -12.67 -16.05
C PHE A 229 25.38 -12.77 -17.57
N GLY A 230 24.87 -13.90 -18.05
CA GLY A 230 24.36 -14.01 -19.42
C GLY A 230 23.08 -13.18 -19.64
N ALA A 231 22.67 -13.03 -20.91
CA ALA A 231 21.46 -12.28 -21.26
C ALA A 231 20.20 -12.85 -20.58
N SER A 232 20.03 -14.18 -20.60
CA SER A 232 18.89 -14.83 -19.94
C SER A 232 18.92 -14.67 -18.42
N TRP A 233 20.11 -14.64 -17.80
CA TRP A 233 20.27 -14.45 -16.36
C TRP A 233 19.78 -13.06 -15.94
N TRP A 234 20.19 -12.03 -16.70
CA TRP A 234 19.71 -10.66 -16.50
C TRP A 234 18.23 -10.52 -16.80
N PHE A 235 17.73 -11.16 -17.84
CA PHE A 235 16.32 -11.15 -18.22
C PHE A 235 15.45 -11.65 -17.06
N TRP A 236 15.71 -12.85 -16.55
CA TRP A 236 14.91 -13.43 -15.46
C TRP A 236 15.07 -12.68 -14.13
N LEU A 237 16.27 -12.18 -13.83
CA LEU A 237 16.51 -11.39 -12.62
C LEU A 237 15.76 -10.05 -12.67
N THR A 238 15.82 -9.35 -13.79
CA THR A 238 15.12 -8.07 -14.02
C THR A 238 13.61 -8.29 -13.97
N LEU A 239 13.12 -9.34 -14.62
CA LEU A 239 11.71 -9.69 -14.63
C LEU A 239 11.19 -10.05 -13.23
N THR A 240 12.00 -10.73 -12.42
CA THR A 240 11.71 -10.96 -10.99
C THR A 240 11.52 -9.63 -10.26
N GLY A 241 12.40 -8.65 -10.49
CA GLY A 241 12.29 -7.30 -9.94
C GLY A 241 10.99 -6.58 -10.31
N ILE A 242 10.64 -6.61 -11.60
CA ILE A 242 9.42 -5.97 -12.11
C ILE A 242 8.18 -6.62 -11.46
N PHE A 243 8.12 -7.96 -11.40
CA PHE A 243 6.97 -8.63 -10.81
C PHE A 243 6.89 -8.50 -9.28
N LEU A 244 8.03 -8.42 -8.57
CA LEU A 244 8.05 -8.05 -7.15
C LEU A 244 7.46 -6.65 -6.94
N GLY A 245 7.89 -5.68 -7.75
CA GLY A 245 7.34 -4.32 -7.77
C GLY A 245 5.84 -4.31 -8.05
N ALA A 246 5.38 -5.07 -9.04
CA ALA A 246 3.97 -5.21 -9.35
C ALA A 246 3.18 -5.83 -8.19
N THR A 247 3.71 -6.87 -7.55
CA THR A 247 3.05 -7.60 -6.45
C THR A 247 2.81 -6.67 -5.25
N VAL A 248 3.85 -5.95 -4.81
CA VAL A 248 3.71 -4.98 -3.71
C VAL A 248 2.84 -3.77 -4.10
N SER A 249 2.82 -3.40 -5.38
CA SER A 249 1.95 -2.34 -5.91
C SER A 249 0.47 -2.73 -6.02
N VAL A 250 0.12 -4.00 -5.84
CA VAL A 250 -1.27 -4.46 -5.68
C VAL A 250 -1.69 -4.45 -4.21
N LYS A 251 -0.91 -5.09 -3.34
CA LYS A 251 -1.22 -5.26 -1.92
C LYS A 251 0.06 -5.41 -1.10
N TRP A 252 0.10 -4.88 0.11
CA TRP A 252 1.26 -5.01 1.00
C TRP A 252 1.56 -6.44 1.45
N VAL A 253 0.65 -7.39 1.26
CA VAL A 253 0.95 -8.83 1.38
C VAL A 253 2.11 -9.24 0.46
N GLY A 254 2.34 -8.53 -0.66
CA GLY A 254 3.50 -8.72 -1.52
C GLY A 254 4.86 -8.50 -0.84
N LEU A 255 4.90 -7.80 0.31
CA LEU A 255 6.12 -7.70 1.12
C LEU A 255 6.59 -9.08 1.62
N PHE A 256 5.68 -10.04 1.84
CA PHE A 256 6.06 -11.41 2.18
C PHE A 256 6.71 -12.13 1.00
N THR A 257 6.28 -11.86 -0.23
CA THR A 257 6.95 -12.37 -1.44
C THR A 257 8.34 -11.77 -1.60
N ILE A 258 8.51 -10.47 -1.31
CA ILE A 258 9.83 -9.83 -1.25
C ILE A 258 10.70 -10.46 -0.17
N ALA A 259 10.17 -10.72 1.03
CA ALA A 259 10.90 -11.37 2.10
C ALA A 259 11.33 -12.81 1.74
N TRP A 260 10.47 -13.56 1.06
CA TRP A 260 10.76 -14.90 0.56
C TRP A 260 11.90 -14.90 -0.46
N VAL A 261 11.78 -14.10 -1.54
CA VAL A 261 12.83 -13.97 -2.57
C VAL A 261 14.12 -13.41 -1.97
N GLY A 262 14.01 -12.42 -1.09
CA GLY A 262 15.15 -11.81 -0.40
C GLY A 262 15.92 -12.82 0.46
N SER A 263 15.21 -13.63 1.24
CA SER A 263 15.82 -14.69 2.07
C SER A 263 16.55 -15.73 1.22
N LEU A 264 15.94 -16.21 0.13
CA LEU A 264 16.59 -17.13 -0.79
C LEU A 264 17.80 -16.50 -1.48
N THR A 265 17.72 -15.21 -1.80
CA THR A 265 18.84 -14.45 -2.38
C THR A 265 20.00 -14.30 -1.40
N LEU A 266 19.73 -14.07 -0.12
CA LEU A 266 20.76 -14.04 0.93
C LEU A 266 21.46 -15.39 1.07
N VAL A 267 20.70 -16.50 1.02
CA VAL A 267 21.27 -17.85 1.01
C VAL A 267 22.15 -18.07 -0.23
N GLN A 268 21.71 -17.64 -1.41
CA GLN A 268 22.54 -17.72 -2.63
C GLN A 268 23.84 -16.91 -2.51
N LEU A 269 23.78 -15.70 -1.98
CA LEU A 269 24.97 -14.86 -1.76
C LEU A 269 25.91 -15.45 -0.71
N TRP A 270 25.37 -16.12 0.31
CA TRP A 270 26.13 -16.86 1.31
C TRP A 270 26.88 -18.05 0.69
N VAL A 271 26.20 -18.85 -0.14
CA VAL A 271 26.82 -19.97 -0.87
C VAL A 271 27.92 -19.47 -1.82
N LEU A 272 27.68 -18.36 -2.53
CA LEU A 272 28.68 -17.72 -3.40
C LEU A 272 29.89 -17.21 -2.63
N LEU A 273 29.71 -16.74 -1.40
CA LEU A 273 30.81 -16.32 -0.53
C LEU A 273 31.66 -17.51 -0.07
N GLY A 274 31.05 -18.68 0.10
CA GLY A 274 31.73 -19.92 0.46
C GLY A 274 32.59 -20.52 -0.66
N ASP A 275 32.33 -20.18 -1.93
CA ASP A 275 33.13 -20.64 -3.07
C ASP A 275 34.40 -19.80 -3.27
N THR A 276 35.43 -20.14 -2.51
CA THR A 276 36.74 -19.48 -2.54
C THR A 276 37.58 -19.77 -3.78
N ARG A 277 37.17 -20.73 -4.63
CA ARG A 277 37.96 -21.16 -5.79
C ARG A 277 37.52 -20.50 -7.09
N THR A 278 36.21 -20.36 -7.30
CA THR A 278 35.70 -19.79 -8.56
C THR A 278 35.20 -18.35 -8.44
N VAL A 279 34.77 -17.93 -7.25
CA VAL A 279 34.22 -16.59 -7.02
C VAL A 279 35.27 -15.69 -6.39
N THR A 280 35.83 -14.78 -7.20
CA THR A 280 36.66 -13.69 -6.67
C THR A 280 35.79 -12.64 -5.97
N ILE A 281 36.37 -11.86 -5.05
CA ILE A 281 35.65 -10.79 -4.33
C ILE A 281 34.98 -9.79 -5.29
N ARG A 282 35.61 -9.49 -6.43
CA ARG A 282 35.05 -8.63 -7.48
C ARG A 282 33.79 -9.23 -8.11
N VAL A 283 33.80 -10.54 -8.38
CA VAL A 283 32.64 -11.27 -8.94
C VAL A 283 31.52 -11.36 -7.91
N TRP A 284 31.86 -11.55 -6.63
CA TRP A 284 30.88 -11.52 -5.54
C TRP A 284 30.19 -10.15 -5.47
N PHE A 285 30.94 -9.04 -5.47
CA PHE A 285 30.35 -7.69 -5.51
C PHE A 285 29.49 -7.47 -6.76
N LYS A 286 29.92 -7.99 -7.93
CA LYS A 286 29.12 -7.94 -9.14
C LYS A 286 27.77 -8.67 -8.96
N HIS A 287 27.76 -9.84 -8.32
CA HIS A 287 26.54 -10.57 -7.98
C HIS A 287 25.66 -9.82 -6.98
N PHE A 288 26.27 -9.20 -5.96
CA PHE A 288 25.57 -8.40 -4.96
C PHE A 288 24.88 -7.19 -5.59
N PHE A 289 25.62 -6.36 -6.34
CA PHE A 289 25.06 -5.15 -6.95
C PHE A 289 24.04 -5.46 -8.05
N ALA A 290 24.24 -6.52 -8.83
CA ALA A 290 23.24 -6.95 -9.81
C ALA A 290 21.90 -7.31 -9.15
N ARG A 291 21.95 -8.04 -8.03
CA ARG A 291 20.77 -8.40 -7.25
C ARG A 291 20.17 -7.22 -6.51
N ALA A 292 20.98 -6.35 -5.90
CA ALA A 292 20.50 -5.14 -5.25
C ALA A 292 19.79 -4.21 -6.24
N PHE A 293 20.34 -4.02 -7.44
CA PHE A 293 19.70 -3.24 -8.48
C PHE A 293 18.37 -3.87 -8.92
N CYS A 294 18.36 -5.16 -9.28
CA CYS A 294 17.16 -5.78 -9.81
C CYS A 294 16.08 -6.09 -8.77
N LEU A 295 16.46 -6.43 -7.53
CA LEU A 295 15.53 -6.89 -6.49
C LEU A 295 15.20 -5.81 -5.46
N ILE A 296 15.80 -4.61 -5.55
CA ILE A 296 15.48 -3.46 -4.70
C ILE A 296 15.15 -2.24 -5.55
N VAL A 297 16.09 -1.76 -6.36
CA VAL A 297 15.92 -0.49 -7.12
C VAL A 297 14.77 -0.59 -8.11
N ILE A 298 14.68 -1.67 -8.89
CA ILE A 298 13.59 -1.87 -9.85
C ILE A 298 12.22 -1.99 -9.17
N PRO A 299 12.00 -2.85 -8.16
CA PRO A 299 10.72 -2.92 -7.44
C PRO A 299 10.29 -1.59 -6.82
N VAL A 300 11.23 -0.87 -6.17
CA VAL A 300 10.96 0.44 -5.56
C VAL A 300 10.60 1.47 -6.62
N GLY A 301 11.36 1.51 -7.72
CA GLY A 301 11.08 2.40 -8.85
C GLY A 301 9.70 2.11 -9.47
N PHE A 302 9.34 0.84 -9.64
CA PHE A 302 8.03 0.43 -10.14
C PHE A 302 6.92 0.86 -9.17
N TYR A 303 7.08 0.62 -7.87
CA TYR A 303 6.12 1.02 -6.84
C TYR A 303 5.89 2.54 -6.84
N MET A 304 6.96 3.32 -6.83
CA MET A 304 6.88 4.79 -6.90
C MET A 304 6.24 5.25 -8.21
N ALA A 305 6.55 4.62 -9.35
CA ALA A 305 5.94 4.95 -10.63
C ALA A 305 4.42 4.71 -10.62
N MET A 306 3.94 3.63 -9.99
CA MET A 306 2.50 3.38 -9.86
C MET A 306 1.79 4.44 -9.01
N PHE A 307 2.43 4.92 -7.94
CA PHE A 307 1.91 6.05 -7.17
C PHE A 307 1.98 7.38 -7.93
N ALA A 308 2.99 7.56 -8.79
CA ALA A 308 3.07 8.75 -9.65
C ALA A 308 1.87 8.77 -10.63
N ILE A 309 1.57 7.64 -11.29
CA ILE A 309 0.39 7.51 -12.15
C ILE A 309 -0.90 7.72 -11.33
N HIS A 310 -1.00 7.14 -10.14
CA HIS A 310 -2.14 7.33 -9.24
C HIS A 310 -2.42 8.81 -8.96
N PHE A 311 -1.39 9.60 -8.59
CA PHE A 311 -1.54 11.03 -8.35
C PHE A 311 -1.82 11.85 -9.62
N LEU A 312 -1.35 11.40 -10.78
CA LEU A 312 -1.66 12.03 -12.07
C LEU A 312 -3.12 11.81 -12.48
N CYS A 313 -3.66 10.62 -12.24
CA CYS A 313 -5.05 10.30 -12.53
C CYS A 313 -6.03 11.00 -11.58
N LEU A 314 -5.64 11.20 -10.31
CA LEU A 314 -6.53 11.72 -9.26
C LEU A 314 -6.26 13.19 -8.93
N SER A 315 -6.60 14.08 -9.88
CA SER A 315 -6.36 15.52 -9.76
C SER A 315 -7.54 16.29 -9.13
N ASN A 316 -8.72 15.68 -9.01
CA ASN A 316 -9.92 16.32 -8.46
C ASN A 316 -10.11 15.92 -6.98
N PRO A 317 -10.64 16.81 -6.13
CA PRO A 317 -11.12 16.46 -4.79
C PRO A 317 -12.17 15.36 -4.78
N GLY A 318 -12.19 14.57 -3.70
CA GLY A 318 -13.12 13.48 -3.47
C GLY A 318 -13.08 13.03 -2.01
N ASP A 319 -13.93 12.09 -1.62
CA ASP A 319 -14.20 11.76 -0.21
C ASP A 319 -12.97 11.36 0.63
N GLY A 320 -11.87 10.96 -0.02
CA GLY A 320 -10.64 10.58 0.69
C GLY A 320 -9.66 11.72 0.94
N ASP A 321 -9.95 12.94 0.46
CA ASP A 321 -9.05 14.07 0.62
C ASP A 321 -8.97 14.59 2.07
N GLY A 322 -10.03 14.40 2.85
CA GLY A 322 -10.09 14.74 4.28
C GLY A 322 -9.09 13.98 5.15
N PHE A 323 -8.52 12.88 4.66
CA PHE A 323 -7.46 12.15 5.36
C PHE A 323 -6.06 12.78 5.15
N MET A 324 -5.92 13.66 4.16
CA MET A 324 -4.66 14.30 3.80
C MET A 324 -4.55 15.70 4.43
N SER A 325 -3.33 16.19 4.59
CA SER A 325 -3.02 17.55 5.04
C SER A 325 -3.56 18.62 4.10
N SER A 326 -3.76 19.83 4.61
CA SER A 326 -4.16 20.99 3.79
C SER A 326 -3.17 21.26 2.65
N GLU A 327 -1.88 21.02 2.86
CA GLU A 327 -0.83 21.15 1.84
C GLU A 327 -1.06 20.19 0.66
N PHE A 328 -1.37 18.92 0.96
CA PHE A 328 -1.71 17.93 -0.05
C PHE A 328 -3.01 18.30 -0.76
N GLN A 329 -4.05 18.66 0.00
CA GLN A 329 -5.36 19.02 -0.53
C GLN A 329 -5.28 20.23 -1.48
N ALA A 330 -4.39 21.19 -1.20
CA ALA A 330 -4.13 22.34 -2.06
C ALA A 330 -3.55 21.96 -3.44
N THR A 331 -3.01 20.74 -3.60
CA THR A 331 -2.57 20.22 -4.91
C THR A 331 -3.71 19.72 -5.80
N LEU A 332 -4.92 19.57 -5.25
CA LEU A 332 -6.11 19.11 -5.98
C LEU A 332 -6.84 20.30 -6.62
N SER A 333 -7.31 20.12 -7.85
CA SER A 333 -7.70 21.21 -8.77
C SER A 333 -8.74 22.19 -8.21
N SER A 334 -9.79 21.72 -7.53
CA SER A 334 -10.84 22.58 -6.96
C SER A 334 -10.65 22.96 -5.49
N LYS A 335 -9.60 22.44 -4.82
CA LYS A 335 -9.21 22.83 -3.45
C LYS A 335 -7.98 23.73 -3.42
N LYS A 336 -7.53 24.21 -4.58
CA LYS A 336 -6.43 25.17 -4.67
C LYS A 336 -6.74 26.40 -3.81
N MET A 337 -5.92 26.63 -2.80
CA MET A 337 -6.10 27.77 -1.90
C MET A 337 -5.60 29.05 -2.56
N GLN A 338 -6.34 30.14 -2.34
CA GLN A 338 -5.92 31.48 -2.74
C GLN A 338 -4.86 31.99 -1.76
N ASP A 339 -4.02 32.90 -2.25
CA ASP A 339 -3.03 33.56 -1.41
C ASP A 339 -3.75 34.48 -0.41
N VAL A 340 -3.49 34.26 0.87
CA VAL A 340 -4.15 34.98 1.97
C VAL A 340 -3.16 35.91 2.66
N PRO A 341 -3.59 37.08 3.16
CA PRO A 341 -2.77 37.97 3.97
C PRO A 341 -2.07 37.23 5.13
N ALA A 342 -0.76 37.47 5.23
CA ALA A 342 0.11 36.74 6.13
C ALA A 342 0.00 37.17 7.58
N ASP A 343 -0.22 38.47 7.84
CA ASP A 343 -0.29 39.00 9.19
C ASP A 343 -1.73 39.05 9.69
N VAL A 344 -1.93 38.58 10.93
CA VAL A 344 -3.23 38.59 11.60
C VAL A 344 -3.24 39.70 12.63
N ALA A 345 -4.19 40.62 12.49
CA ALA A 345 -4.41 41.76 13.40
C ALA A 345 -5.75 41.63 14.13
N PHE A 346 -5.95 42.40 15.19
CA PHE A 346 -7.28 42.50 15.81
C PHE A 346 -8.31 43.01 14.80
N GLY A 347 -9.52 42.47 14.80
CA GLY A 347 -10.54 42.71 13.76
C GLY A 347 -10.46 41.78 12.55
N SER A 348 -9.40 40.96 12.44
CA SER A 348 -9.27 40.04 11.30
C SER A 348 -10.35 38.96 11.36
N ARG A 349 -10.95 38.69 10.19
CA ARG A 349 -11.86 37.56 9.94
C ARG A 349 -11.01 36.35 9.60
N VAL A 350 -10.95 35.39 10.50
CA VAL A 350 -10.06 34.24 10.43
C VAL A 350 -10.83 32.92 10.46
N THR A 351 -10.27 31.91 9.80
CA THR A 351 -10.68 30.52 10.01
C THR A 351 -9.57 29.80 10.76
N ILE A 352 -9.93 29.14 11.87
CA ILE A 352 -8.97 28.47 12.74
C ILE A 352 -9.11 26.96 12.54
N ARG A 353 -7.99 26.29 12.26
CA ARG A 353 -7.94 24.85 11.99
C ARG A 353 -7.15 24.11 13.07
N HIS A 354 -7.65 22.95 13.46
CA HIS A 354 -6.97 22.08 14.40
C HIS A 354 -5.80 21.35 13.72
N HIS A 355 -4.66 21.22 14.41
CA HIS A 355 -3.44 20.68 13.80
C HIS A 355 -3.42 19.15 13.71
N ASN A 356 -3.81 18.46 14.79
CA ASN A 356 -3.57 17.01 14.91
C ASN A 356 -4.75 16.15 14.43
N THR A 357 -5.95 16.72 14.33
CA THR A 357 -7.13 15.96 13.87
C THR A 357 -7.58 16.42 12.50
N GLN A 358 -8.23 15.50 11.80
CA GLN A 358 -8.88 15.79 10.53
C GLN A 358 -10.29 16.39 10.70
N GLY A 359 -10.66 16.75 11.93
CA GLY A 359 -11.94 17.38 12.25
C GLY A 359 -12.13 18.74 11.60
N GLY A 360 -11.04 19.40 11.18
CA GLY A 360 -11.10 20.58 10.32
C GLY A 360 -11.11 21.90 11.08
N TYR A 361 -12.11 22.73 10.81
CA TYR A 361 -12.22 24.11 11.25
C TYR A 361 -13.04 24.24 12.53
N LEU A 362 -12.64 25.17 13.40
CA LEU A 362 -13.47 25.61 14.51
C LEU A 362 -14.78 26.16 13.96
N HIS A 363 -15.89 25.55 14.34
CA HIS A 363 -17.19 25.74 13.72
C HIS A 363 -18.27 25.96 14.78
N SER A 364 -19.27 26.78 14.45
CA SER A 364 -20.46 26.95 15.28
C SER A 364 -21.70 27.18 14.43
N HIS A 365 -22.85 26.71 14.90
CA HIS A 365 -24.14 26.87 14.23
C HIS A 365 -25.24 26.97 15.29
N ASN A 366 -26.46 27.39 14.92
CA ASN A 366 -27.54 27.72 15.87
C ASN A 366 -28.09 26.57 16.74
N SER A 367 -27.55 25.35 16.64
CA SER A 367 -27.96 24.23 17.49
C SER A 367 -27.33 24.35 18.88
N MET A 368 -28.11 23.98 19.91
CA MET A 368 -27.69 24.00 21.31
C MET A 368 -27.30 22.60 21.77
N TYR A 369 -26.43 22.51 22.78
CA TYR A 369 -26.19 21.23 23.44
C TYR A 369 -27.49 20.71 24.11
N PRO A 370 -27.80 19.41 23.99
CA PRO A 370 -28.98 18.83 24.66
C PRO A 370 -28.79 18.76 26.19
N GLU A 371 -27.55 18.60 26.62
CA GLU A 371 -27.11 18.46 28.00
C GLU A 371 -26.06 19.54 28.33
N GLY A 372 -25.42 19.44 29.51
CA GLY A 372 -24.41 20.42 29.93
C GLY A 372 -25.00 21.82 30.11
N SER A 373 -24.36 22.83 29.54
CA SER A 373 -24.79 24.24 29.69
C SER A 373 -26.03 24.59 28.86
N LYS A 374 -26.42 23.74 27.90
CA LYS A 374 -27.45 24.01 26.89
C LYS A 374 -27.20 25.28 26.06
N GLN A 375 -25.94 25.72 25.99
CA GLN A 375 -25.51 26.81 25.12
C GLN A 375 -25.25 26.29 23.70
N GLN A 376 -24.87 27.20 22.79
CA GLN A 376 -24.65 26.87 21.39
C GLN A 376 -23.42 25.97 21.22
N GLN A 377 -23.53 25.01 20.32
CA GLN A 377 -22.49 24.02 20.09
C GLN A 377 -21.26 24.65 19.42
N ILE A 378 -20.09 24.20 19.86
CA ILE A 378 -18.80 24.44 19.20
C ILE A 378 -18.24 23.10 18.79
N THR A 379 -17.86 22.99 17.54
CA THR A 379 -17.46 21.73 16.93
C THR A 379 -16.27 21.92 16.00
N LEU A 380 -15.76 20.80 15.49
CA LEU A 380 -14.84 20.76 14.38
C LEU A 380 -15.56 20.25 13.13
N TYR A 381 -15.60 21.10 12.10
CA TYR A 381 -16.21 20.79 10.81
C TYR A 381 -15.17 20.68 9.69
N PRO A 382 -15.12 19.58 8.91
CA PRO A 382 -14.05 19.34 7.94
C PRO A 382 -14.13 20.18 6.66
N HIS A 383 -15.28 20.79 6.36
CA HIS A 383 -15.51 21.56 5.13
C HIS A 383 -15.46 23.06 5.38
N LYS A 384 -15.18 23.82 4.31
CA LYS A 384 -15.20 25.29 4.35
C LYS A 384 -16.64 25.78 4.34
N ASP A 385 -16.98 26.64 5.30
CA ASP A 385 -18.30 27.18 5.54
C ASP A 385 -18.17 28.62 6.08
N GLU A 386 -19.17 29.46 5.88
CA GLU A 386 -19.25 30.80 6.47
C GLU A 386 -19.30 30.74 8.00
N ASN A 387 -19.87 29.65 8.54
CA ASN A 387 -19.91 29.32 9.97
C ASN A 387 -18.55 28.91 10.57
N ASN A 388 -17.48 28.97 9.79
CA ASN A 388 -16.11 28.77 10.27
C ASN A 388 -15.38 30.10 10.50
N ILE A 389 -16.02 31.25 10.24
CA ILE A 389 -15.41 32.58 10.25
C ILE A 389 -15.55 33.21 11.64
N TRP A 390 -14.41 33.49 12.25
CA TRP A 390 -14.27 34.12 13.56
C TRP A 390 -13.60 35.48 13.43
N ILE A 391 -14.08 36.49 14.15
CA ILE A 391 -13.41 37.78 14.29
C ILE A 391 -12.54 37.74 15.55
N MET A 392 -11.24 38.03 15.40
CA MET A 392 -10.32 38.15 16.53
C MET A 392 -10.44 39.52 17.19
N GLU A 393 -11.19 39.60 18.28
CA GLU A 393 -11.30 40.81 19.08
C GLU A 393 -10.19 40.86 20.15
N ASN A 394 -9.77 42.07 20.53
CA ASN A 394 -8.92 42.28 21.70
C ASN A 394 -9.75 42.23 23.00
N GLN A 395 -9.09 42.08 24.15
CA GLN A 395 -9.74 42.17 25.46
C GLN A 395 -10.49 43.49 25.66
N THR A 396 -9.91 44.60 25.17
CA THR A 396 -10.47 45.95 25.23
C THR A 396 -10.84 46.44 23.83
N GLN A 397 -11.93 47.21 23.73
CA GLN A 397 -12.30 47.87 22.47
C GLN A 397 -11.32 49.00 22.13
N PRO A 398 -11.16 49.35 20.84
CA PRO A 398 -10.31 50.46 20.45
C PRO A 398 -10.97 51.80 20.81
N LEU A 399 -10.14 52.77 21.20
CA LEU A 399 -10.56 54.14 21.44
C LEU A 399 -10.57 54.92 20.12
N GLY A 400 -11.75 55.35 19.70
CA GLY A 400 -11.95 56.28 18.59
C GLY A 400 -11.89 57.74 19.04
N GLU A 401 -12.14 58.66 18.10
CA GLU A 401 -12.10 60.11 18.33
C GLU A 401 -13.13 60.60 19.36
N TYR A 402 -14.23 59.85 19.56
CA TYR A 402 -15.34 60.20 20.46
C TYR A 402 -15.57 59.20 21.61
N GLY A 403 -14.67 58.26 21.86
CA GLY A 403 -14.80 57.23 22.91
C GLY A 403 -14.53 55.81 22.42
N GLU A 404 -14.87 54.80 23.23
CA GLU A 404 -14.75 53.40 22.83
C GLU A 404 -15.68 53.10 21.65
N ILE A 405 -15.13 52.49 20.59
CA ILE A 405 -15.93 52.04 19.46
C ILE A 405 -16.51 50.68 19.83
N GLU A 406 -17.83 50.64 20.02
CA GLU A 406 -18.52 49.40 20.37
C GLU A 406 -18.73 48.51 19.14
N GLY A 407 -18.62 47.20 19.35
CA GLY A 407 -18.95 46.17 18.36
C GLY A 407 -17.75 45.42 17.76
N PRO A 408 -18.02 44.31 17.06
CA PRO A 408 -16.98 43.44 16.52
C PRO A 408 -16.19 44.07 15.36
N SER A 409 -16.81 45.00 14.63
CA SER A 409 -16.21 45.78 13.54
C SER A 409 -15.42 47.00 14.00
N ALA A 410 -15.21 47.18 15.31
CA ALA A 410 -14.52 48.36 15.84
C ALA A 410 -13.09 48.56 15.28
N TRP A 411 -12.45 47.47 14.85
CA TRP A 411 -11.11 47.47 14.28
C TRP A 411 -11.08 47.59 12.74
N ASP A 412 -12.23 47.58 12.06
CA ASP A 412 -12.30 47.58 10.58
C ASP A 412 -11.80 48.89 9.96
N ASN A 413 -11.84 50.01 10.71
CA ASN A 413 -11.46 51.35 10.22
C ASN A 413 -10.23 51.93 10.93
N LEU A 414 -9.53 51.13 11.73
CA LEU A 414 -8.34 51.52 12.48
C LEU A 414 -7.17 50.60 12.11
N THR A 415 -5.95 51.14 12.08
CA THR A 415 -4.75 50.29 11.99
C THR A 415 -4.63 49.45 13.26
N ALA A 416 -5.12 48.22 13.18
CA ALA A 416 -5.12 47.28 14.27
C ALA A 416 -3.72 46.74 14.55
N ASN A 417 -3.39 46.60 15.83
CA ASN A 417 -2.14 45.95 16.25
C ASN A 417 -2.16 44.46 15.88
N HIS A 418 -0.98 43.92 15.59
CA HIS A 418 -0.83 42.49 15.30
C HIS A 418 -1.06 41.67 16.57
N VAL A 419 -1.59 40.45 16.41
CA VAL A 419 -1.78 39.52 17.53
C VAL A 419 -0.43 38.88 17.87
N ILE A 420 0.14 39.21 19.03
CA ILE A 420 1.45 38.72 19.50
C ILE A 420 1.33 37.60 20.53
N ASP A 421 2.42 36.89 20.78
CA ASP A 421 2.52 35.89 21.87
C ASP A 421 2.12 36.49 23.22
N GLY A 422 1.18 35.85 23.93
CA GLY A 422 0.62 36.33 25.20
C GLY A 422 -0.58 37.27 25.08
N SER A 423 -1.00 37.65 23.87
CA SER A 423 -2.21 38.49 23.68
C SER A 423 -3.47 37.78 24.19
N VAL A 424 -4.35 38.51 24.86
CA VAL A 424 -5.67 38.02 25.29
C VAL A 424 -6.70 38.43 24.26
N ILE A 425 -7.39 37.45 23.69
CA ILE A 425 -8.34 37.62 22.60
C ILE A 425 -9.73 37.12 22.98
N LYS A 426 -10.75 37.63 22.29
CA LYS A 426 -12.08 37.03 22.20
C LYS A 426 -12.32 36.60 20.76
N LEU A 427 -12.95 35.45 20.58
CA LEU A 427 -13.29 34.95 19.24
C LEU A 427 -14.79 35.13 19.02
N TYR A 428 -15.16 36.07 18.16
CA TYR A 428 -16.55 36.39 17.85
C TYR A 428 -17.01 35.67 16.58
N HIS A 429 -18.09 34.90 16.67
CA HIS A 429 -18.67 34.17 15.56
C HIS A 429 -19.62 35.07 14.76
N THR A 430 -19.29 35.33 13.49
CA THR A 430 -19.99 36.33 12.67
C THR A 430 -21.46 35.95 12.42
N SER A 431 -21.74 34.68 12.11
CA SER A 431 -23.09 34.25 11.69
C SER A 431 -24.10 34.21 12.83
N THR A 432 -23.67 33.90 14.05
CA THR A 432 -24.58 33.74 15.21
C THR A 432 -24.39 34.81 16.28
N GLN A 433 -23.43 35.72 16.08
CA GLN A 433 -23.15 36.85 16.95
C GLN A 433 -22.84 36.47 18.40
N ARG A 434 -22.18 35.34 18.59
CA ARG A 434 -21.76 34.80 19.90
C ARG A 434 -20.25 34.70 19.99
N ARG A 435 -19.71 34.62 21.20
CA ARG A 435 -18.27 34.43 21.44
C ARG A 435 -17.97 32.99 21.84
N LEU A 436 -16.77 32.54 21.49
CA LEU A 436 -16.22 31.31 22.03
C LEU A 436 -16.13 31.45 23.55
N HIS A 437 -16.68 30.48 24.26
CA HIS A 437 -16.85 30.50 25.70
C HIS A 437 -16.44 29.16 26.30
N SER A 438 -15.87 29.17 27.50
CA SER A 438 -15.65 27.94 28.27
C SER A 438 -15.94 28.16 29.75
N HIS A 439 -16.50 27.14 30.38
CA HIS A 439 -16.95 27.19 31.77
C HIS A 439 -16.64 25.87 32.47
N ASP A 440 -16.86 25.79 33.79
CA ASP A 440 -16.64 24.57 34.57
C ASP A 440 -17.84 23.62 34.49
N VAL A 441 -18.20 23.23 33.27
CA VAL A 441 -19.24 22.23 32.96
C VAL A 441 -18.57 21.10 32.19
N ARG A 442 -18.96 19.86 32.46
CA ARG A 442 -18.41 18.69 31.76
C ARG A 442 -18.91 18.64 30.30
N PRO A 443 -18.05 18.26 29.34
CA PRO A 443 -18.48 18.01 27.96
C PRO A 443 -19.56 16.93 27.88
N PRO A 444 -20.47 17.01 26.89
CA PRO A 444 -21.62 16.10 26.78
C PRO A 444 -21.27 14.69 26.31
N VAL A 445 -20.08 14.46 25.72
CA VAL A 445 -19.67 13.12 25.25
C VAL A 445 -18.48 12.63 26.04
N THR A 446 -17.42 13.45 26.14
CA THR A 446 -16.23 13.10 26.90
C THR A 446 -16.39 13.54 28.36
N GLU A 447 -16.92 12.65 29.20
CA GLU A 447 -17.18 12.92 30.64
C GLU A 447 -15.91 12.89 31.54
N GLU A 448 -14.75 13.19 30.97
CA GLU A 448 -13.47 13.20 31.68
C GLU A 448 -13.31 14.45 32.55
N GLU A 449 -12.84 14.31 33.79
CA GLU A 449 -12.78 15.43 34.75
C GLU A 449 -11.78 16.54 34.39
N TRP A 450 -10.82 16.24 33.53
CA TRP A 450 -9.81 17.19 33.06
C TRP A 450 -10.25 17.95 31.81
N GLN A 451 -11.43 17.69 31.26
CA GLN A 451 -12.00 18.41 30.13
C GLN A 451 -13.24 19.18 30.52
N ASN A 452 -13.33 20.41 30.03
CA ASN A 452 -14.47 21.30 30.21
C ASN A 452 -15.17 21.53 28.87
N GLU A 453 -16.48 21.72 28.91
CA GLU A 453 -17.31 22.07 27.75
C GLU A 453 -16.86 23.41 27.16
N VAL A 454 -16.88 23.48 25.83
CA VAL A 454 -16.69 24.72 25.07
C VAL A 454 -17.96 24.97 24.26
N SER A 455 -18.44 26.20 24.33
CA SER A 455 -19.72 26.63 23.78
C SER A 455 -19.61 28.00 23.13
N ALA A 456 -20.66 28.39 22.40
CA ALA A 456 -20.84 29.76 21.92
C ALA A 456 -21.88 30.48 22.79
N TYR A 457 -21.47 31.57 23.44
CA TYR A 457 -22.32 32.32 24.37
C TYR A 457 -22.38 33.82 24.05
N GLY A 458 -23.44 34.47 24.50
CA GLY A 458 -23.72 35.89 24.24
C GLY A 458 -24.80 36.13 23.18
N TYR A 459 -24.97 37.40 22.84
CA TYR A 459 -25.97 37.93 21.91
C TYR A 459 -25.46 39.23 21.28
N GLU A 460 -26.16 39.76 20.28
CA GLU A 460 -25.83 41.03 19.62
C GLU A 460 -25.69 42.17 20.63
N GLY A 461 -24.58 42.91 20.58
CA GLY A 461 -24.34 44.04 21.49
C GLY A 461 -23.92 43.64 22.91
N PHE A 462 -23.87 42.35 23.25
CA PHE A 462 -23.23 41.91 24.50
C PHE A 462 -21.71 42.11 24.39
N ALA A 463 -21.08 42.73 25.39
CA ALA A 463 -19.63 42.97 25.38
C ALA A 463 -18.77 41.71 25.58
N GLY A 464 -19.39 40.63 26.08
CA GLY A 464 -18.71 39.43 26.55
C GLY A 464 -18.46 39.46 28.06
N ASP A 465 -18.11 38.31 28.62
CA ASP A 465 -17.69 38.17 30.02
C ASP A 465 -16.25 37.65 30.14
N ALA A 466 -15.79 37.41 31.36
CA ALA A 466 -14.41 36.96 31.61
C ALA A 466 -14.13 35.54 31.10
N ASN A 467 -15.17 34.71 30.88
CA ASN A 467 -15.05 33.34 30.38
C ASN A 467 -14.98 33.29 28.83
N ASP A 468 -15.05 34.44 28.16
CA ASP A 468 -14.81 34.56 26.72
C ASP A 468 -13.33 34.84 26.39
N LEU A 469 -12.49 35.01 27.42
CA LEU A 469 -11.10 35.45 27.27
C LEU A 469 -10.14 34.25 27.07
N PHE A 470 -9.45 34.24 25.94
CA PHE A 470 -8.43 33.25 25.61
C PHE A 470 -7.09 33.92 25.37
N ARG A 471 -6.06 33.50 26.10
CA ARG A 471 -4.67 33.92 25.87
C ARG A 471 -4.05 33.07 24.76
N VAL A 472 -3.51 33.74 23.75
CA VAL A 472 -2.71 33.12 22.69
C VAL A 472 -1.34 32.78 23.25
N GLU A 473 -0.93 31.52 23.11
CA GLU A 473 0.43 31.07 23.43
C GLU A 473 1.05 30.42 22.19
N ILE A 474 2.07 31.08 21.62
CA ILE A 474 2.71 30.62 20.39
C ILE A 474 3.71 29.49 20.70
N VAL A 475 3.55 28.37 20.01
CA VAL A 475 4.47 27.23 20.13
C VAL A 475 5.61 27.42 19.13
N ARG A 476 6.70 28.04 19.62
CA ARG A 476 7.85 28.44 18.80
C ARG A 476 8.51 27.27 18.07
N SER A 477 8.56 26.09 18.68
CA SER A 477 9.17 24.88 18.09
C SER A 477 8.41 24.32 16.89
N MET A 478 7.13 24.68 16.72
CA MET A 478 6.27 24.22 15.62
C MET A 478 5.92 25.33 14.64
N SER A 479 6.37 26.56 14.87
CA SER A 479 6.05 27.72 14.04
C SER A 479 7.16 28.03 13.05
N ASP A 480 6.80 28.27 11.80
CA ASP A 480 7.74 28.40 10.68
C ASP A 480 8.17 29.86 10.45
N GLY A 481 9.40 30.18 10.88
CA GLY A 481 10.06 31.46 10.66
C GLY A 481 10.05 32.41 11.87
N ASP A 482 11.01 33.33 11.91
CA ASP A 482 11.27 34.18 13.09
C ASP A 482 10.10 35.10 13.47
N GLU A 483 9.36 35.61 12.48
CA GLU A 483 8.18 36.44 12.73
C GLU A 483 6.99 35.63 13.22
N ALA A 484 6.80 34.41 12.69
CA ALA A 484 5.72 33.51 13.09
C ALA A 484 5.87 33.02 14.55
N GLN A 485 7.08 33.10 15.11
CA GLN A 485 7.37 32.82 16.51
C GLN A 485 7.08 34.00 17.46
N LYS A 486 6.92 35.22 16.92
CA LYS A 486 6.66 36.44 17.70
C LYS A 486 5.20 36.92 17.60
N ARG A 487 4.59 36.75 16.42
CA ARG A 487 3.20 37.13 16.14
C ARG A 487 2.48 36.06 15.33
N ILE A 488 1.16 36.05 15.39
CA ILE A 488 0.34 35.13 14.59
C ILE A 488 0.47 35.49 13.11
N ARG A 489 0.99 34.54 12.35
CA ARG A 489 1.00 34.57 10.89
C ARG A 489 0.19 33.40 10.33
N THR A 490 -0.62 33.68 9.32
CA THR A 490 -1.46 32.70 8.63
C THR A 490 -0.62 31.51 8.14
N ILE A 491 -1.12 30.28 8.34
CA ILE A 491 -0.49 28.98 8.04
C ILE A 491 0.76 28.65 8.86
N LYS A 492 1.68 29.62 9.02
CA LYS A 492 3.03 29.47 9.59
C LYS A 492 3.03 29.36 11.12
N THR A 493 2.17 30.10 11.83
CA THR A 493 2.16 30.09 13.30
C THR A 493 1.30 28.96 13.84
N LYS A 494 1.85 28.17 14.76
CA LYS A 494 1.15 27.16 15.54
C LYS A 494 1.02 27.65 16.98
N PHE A 495 -0.21 27.75 17.48
CA PHE A 495 -0.47 28.33 18.80
C PHE A 495 -1.51 27.53 19.58
N LYS A 496 -1.55 27.77 20.89
CA LYS A 496 -2.56 27.29 21.82
C LYS A 496 -3.47 28.45 22.22
N LEU A 497 -4.73 28.14 22.50
CA LEU A 497 -5.68 29.09 23.10
C LEU A 497 -5.92 28.67 24.54
N VAL A 498 -5.37 29.42 25.49
CA VAL A 498 -5.46 29.15 26.92
C VAL A 498 -6.60 29.98 27.50
N HIS A 499 -7.65 29.32 27.98
CA HIS A 499 -8.75 30.00 28.64
C HIS A 499 -8.26 30.66 29.94
N VAL A 500 -8.48 31.98 30.07
CA VAL A 500 -7.86 32.79 31.14
C VAL A 500 -8.37 32.40 32.53
N MET A 501 -9.68 32.17 32.66
CA MET A 501 -10.31 31.95 33.98
C MET A 501 -10.00 30.58 34.57
N THR A 502 -9.97 29.52 33.76
CA THR A 502 -9.76 28.15 34.24
C THR A 502 -8.36 27.61 33.96
N GLY A 503 -7.57 28.30 33.13
CA GLY A 503 -6.24 27.86 32.71
C GLY A 503 -6.22 26.63 31.79
N CYS A 504 -7.38 26.12 31.37
CA CYS A 504 -7.46 25.02 30.41
C CYS A 504 -7.10 25.50 29.00
N VAL A 505 -6.74 24.56 28.13
CA VAL A 505 -6.34 24.85 26.76
C VAL A 505 -7.39 24.31 25.80
N LEU A 506 -7.79 25.10 24.81
CA LEU A 506 -8.69 24.66 23.76
C LEU A 506 -8.13 23.41 23.08
N PHE A 507 -8.95 22.36 23.05
CA PHE A 507 -8.53 21.00 22.77
C PHE A 507 -9.53 20.30 21.86
N SER A 508 -9.03 19.42 20.99
CA SER A 508 -9.90 18.52 20.25
C SER A 508 -9.24 17.17 19.98
N HIS A 509 -10.05 16.15 19.80
CA HIS A 509 -9.62 14.76 19.67
C HIS A 509 -10.61 13.99 18.77
N LYS A 510 -10.28 12.76 18.39
CA LYS A 510 -10.98 12.01 17.32
C LYS A 510 -12.43 11.59 17.65
N VAL A 511 -13.00 12.01 18.78
CA VAL A 511 -14.38 11.69 19.16
C VAL A 511 -15.34 12.61 18.42
N LYS A 512 -16.40 12.01 17.90
CA LYS A 512 -17.48 12.71 17.22
C LYS A 512 -18.68 12.85 18.15
N LEU A 513 -19.38 13.96 18.01
CA LEU A 513 -20.68 14.15 18.63
C LEU A 513 -21.72 13.20 18.00
N PRO A 514 -22.73 12.75 18.76
CA PRO A 514 -23.84 11.96 18.24
C PRO A 514 -24.66 12.70 17.18
N ALA A 515 -25.75 12.07 16.72
CA ALA A 515 -26.63 12.62 15.67
C ALA A 515 -27.12 14.06 15.96
N TRP A 516 -27.29 14.45 17.24
CA TRP A 516 -27.68 15.80 17.63
C TRP A 516 -26.60 16.87 17.35
N GLY A 517 -25.34 16.47 17.19
CA GLY A 517 -24.20 17.30 16.80
C GLY A 517 -23.69 16.99 15.40
N PHE A 518 -24.55 16.42 14.54
CA PHE A 518 -24.31 16.16 13.11
C PHE A 518 -23.04 15.34 12.80
N GLU A 519 -22.62 14.47 13.72
CA GLU A 519 -21.38 13.68 13.60
C GLU A 519 -20.10 14.52 13.42
N GLN A 520 -20.17 15.79 13.84
CA GLN A 520 -19.03 16.69 13.87
C GLN A 520 -18.11 16.35 15.05
N GLN A 521 -16.86 16.78 14.99
CA GLN A 521 -15.88 16.42 16.00
C GLN A 521 -15.99 17.32 17.25
N GLU A 522 -15.82 16.73 18.44
CA GLU A 522 -15.97 17.45 19.72
C GLU A 522 -14.82 18.43 19.97
N VAL A 523 -15.16 19.61 20.53
CA VAL A 523 -14.20 20.63 20.98
C VAL A 523 -14.41 20.86 22.46
N THR A 524 -13.33 20.81 23.22
CA THR A 524 -13.34 20.95 24.69
C THR A 524 -12.21 21.86 25.15
N CYS A 525 -12.15 22.16 26.43
CA CYS A 525 -11.05 22.89 27.05
C CYS A 525 -10.38 22.00 28.10
N ALA A 526 -9.16 21.55 27.82
CA ALA A 526 -8.47 20.52 28.58
C ALA A 526 -7.42 21.07 29.55
N LYS A 527 -7.41 20.58 30.79
CA LYS A 527 -6.33 20.78 31.76
C LYS A 527 -5.31 19.64 31.62
N GLY A 528 -4.12 19.92 31.08
CA GLY A 528 -3.09 18.89 30.87
C GLY A 528 -3.28 18.03 29.62
N GLY A 529 -4.01 18.52 28.61
CA GLY A 529 -4.16 17.83 27.33
C GLY A 529 -2.84 17.61 26.59
N SER A 530 -2.80 16.58 25.74
CA SER A 530 -1.62 16.28 24.91
C SER A 530 -1.30 17.44 23.97
N LEU A 531 -0.03 17.84 23.89
CA LEU A 531 0.41 18.98 23.08
C LEU A 531 -0.17 18.99 21.65
N PRO A 532 -0.12 17.90 20.85
CA PRO A 532 -0.62 17.93 19.48
C PRO A 532 -2.11 18.26 19.35
N ASN A 533 -2.95 17.79 20.29
CA ASN A 533 -4.40 18.01 20.32
C ASN A 533 -4.80 19.39 20.89
N SER A 534 -3.82 20.19 21.30
CA SER A 534 -4.03 21.56 21.77
C SER A 534 -3.53 22.59 20.76
N ILE A 535 -2.99 22.16 19.62
CA ILE A 535 -2.41 23.07 18.62
C ILE A 535 -3.43 23.46 17.56
N TRP A 536 -3.50 24.77 17.33
CA TRP A 536 -4.33 25.41 16.33
C TRP A 536 -3.48 26.30 15.42
N TYR A 537 -4.00 26.62 14.24
CA TYR A 537 -3.41 27.62 13.36
C TYR A 537 -4.50 28.32 12.54
N VAL A 538 -4.22 29.55 12.12
CA VAL A 538 -5.09 30.31 11.23
C VAL A 538 -4.83 29.85 9.79
N GLU A 539 -5.86 29.40 9.07
CA GLU A 539 -5.73 28.97 7.68
C GLU A 539 -6.11 30.07 6.69
N GLN A 540 -7.22 30.77 6.94
CA GLN A 540 -7.63 31.94 6.16
C GLN A 540 -7.69 33.16 7.06
N ASN A 541 -7.37 34.31 6.48
CA ASN A 541 -7.30 35.59 7.14
C ASN A 541 -7.75 36.66 6.14
N ASP A 542 -8.63 37.54 6.57
CA ASP A 542 -9.04 38.72 5.82
C ASP A 542 -9.28 39.89 6.76
N HIS A 543 -8.76 41.07 6.41
CA HIS A 543 -8.91 42.28 7.21
C HIS A 543 -9.08 43.49 6.27
N PRO A 544 -10.12 44.32 6.44
CA PRO A 544 -10.39 45.44 5.52
C PRO A 544 -9.23 46.42 5.34
N MET A 545 -8.50 46.71 6.41
CA MET A 545 -7.30 47.58 6.39
C MET A 545 -6.03 46.94 5.80
N LEU A 546 -5.96 45.61 5.67
CA LEU A 546 -4.85 44.96 4.99
C LEU A 546 -5.12 45.11 3.49
N GLY A 547 -4.67 46.24 2.94
CA GLY A 547 -4.83 46.58 1.52
C GLY A 547 -4.25 45.51 0.57
N PRO A 548 -4.43 45.67 -0.75
CA PRO A 548 -4.04 44.67 -1.74
C PRO A 548 -2.52 44.36 -1.76
N ASP A 549 -1.69 45.29 -1.26
CA ASP A 549 -0.23 45.19 -1.19
C ASP A 549 0.30 44.41 0.02
N ALA A 550 -0.57 43.89 0.89
CA ALA A 550 -0.16 43.09 2.04
C ALA A 550 0.60 41.83 1.62
N GLU A 551 1.62 41.42 2.40
CA GLU A 551 2.33 40.16 2.17
C GLU A 551 1.32 39.01 2.22
N LYS A 552 1.29 38.18 1.18
CA LYS A 552 0.41 37.01 1.12
C LYS A 552 1.21 35.74 1.30
N VAL A 553 0.59 34.77 1.96
CA VAL A 553 1.13 33.43 2.18
C VAL A 553 0.16 32.38 1.66
N ASN A 554 0.74 31.25 1.29
CA ASN A 554 0.00 30.06 0.88
C ASN A 554 0.80 28.83 1.32
N TYR A 555 0.16 27.67 1.28
CA TYR A 555 0.82 26.41 1.54
C TYR A 555 1.93 26.15 0.53
N LYS A 556 3.05 25.62 1.01
CA LYS A 556 4.09 25.11 0.13
C LYS A 556 3.59 23.79 -0.46
N LEU A 557 3.33 23.79 -1.77
CA LEU A 557 2.82 22.60 -2.44
C LEU A 557 3.82 21.45 -2.34
N PRO A 558 3.41 20.29 -1.81
CA PRO A 558 4.30 19.14 -1.69
C PRO A 558 4.63 18.59 -3.08
N GLY A 559 5.92 18.33 -3.30
CA GLY A 559 6.36 17.56 -4.47
C GLY A 559 5.89 16.10 -4.38
N PHE A 560 6.21 15.30 -5.40
CA PHE A 560 5.84 13.88 -5.45
C PHE A 560 6.23 13.11 -4.18
N LEU A 561 7.47 13.27 -3.70
CA LEU A 561 7.96 12.55 -2.52
C LEU A 561 7.21 12.92 -1.23
N GLY A 562 6.83 14.20 -1.07
CA GLY A 562 6.04 14.66 0.07
C GLY A 562 4.67 13.99 0.07
N LYS A 563 3.97 14.07 -1.08
CA LYS A 563 2.67 13.41 -1.27
C LYS A 563 2.74 11.90 -1.11
N PHE A 564 3.79 11.27 -1.63
CA PHE A 564 4.00 9.83 -1.54
C PHE A 564 4.14 9.40 -0.09
N TRP A 565 5.06 9.99 0.68
CA TRP A 565 5.29 9.62 2.08
C TRP A 565 4.11 9.91 2.99
N GLU A 566 3.44 11.04 2.77
CA GLU A 566 2.21 11.37 3.49
C GLU A 566 1.14 10.31 3.25
N LEU A 567 0.87 9.96 1.98
CA LEU A 567 -0.08 8.91 1.66
C LEU A 567 0.31 7.56 2.27
N GLN A 568 1.59 7.13 2.19
CA GLN A 568 2.03 5.88 2.83
C GLN A 568 1.76 5.88 4.35
N LYS A 569 2.00 7.01 5.03
CA LYS A 569 1.73 7.17 6.47
C LYS A 569 0.24 7.06 6.77
N VAL A 570 -0.61 7.69 5.96
CA VAL A 570 -2.07 7.59 6.09
C VAL A 570 -2.55 6.16 5.81
N MET A 571 -2.04 5.50 4.77
CA MET A 571 -2.34 4.10 4.47
C MET A 571 -1.98 3.19 5.66
N TRP A 572 -0.80 3.39 6.26
CA TRP A 572 -0.34 2.58 7.39
C TRP A 572 -1.22 2.79 8.63
N THR A 573 -1.45 4.05 9.00
CA THR A 573 -2.26 4.40 10.18
C THR A 573 -3.71 3.97 10.03
N THR A 574 -4.28 4.06 8.83
CA THR A 574 -5.63 3.57 8.52
C THR A 574 -5.67 2.05 8.64
N ASN A 575 -4.72 1.34 8.02
CA ASN A 575 -4.66 -0.12 8.09
C ASN A 575 -4.48 -0.64 9.53
N ALA A 576 -3.68 0.05 10.35
CA ALA A 576 -3.53 -0.27 11.76
C ALA A 576 -4.80 0.03 12.61
N GLY A 577 -5.64 0.96 12.14
CA GLY A 577 -6.90 1.33 12.80
C GLY A 577 -8.10 0.47 12.42
N LEU A 578 -7.99 -0.42 11.42
CA LEU A 578 -9.05 -1.34 11.01
C LEU A 578 -9.19 -2.51 12.01
N LEU A 579 -9.82 -2.24 13.15
CA LEU A 579 -10.04 -3.23 14.23
C LEU A 579 -11.48 -3.75 14.28
N ASP A 580 -12.37 -3.20 13.44
CA ASP A 580 -13.79 -3.57 13.41
C ASP A 580 -13.98 -5.03 12.99
N SER A 581 -14.86 -5.73 13.70
CA SER A 581 -15.21 -7.11 13.39
C SER A 581 -16.42 -7.19 12.47
N HIS A 582 -16.32 -7.97 11.41
CA HIS A 582 -17.43 -8.29 10.53
C HIS A 582 -17.94 -9.71 10.75
N ALA A 583 -19.24 -9.94 10.52
CA ALA A 583 -19.91 -11.22 10.79
C ALA A 583 -19.26 -12.40 10.04
N TRP A 584 -18.63 -12.14 8.89
CA TRP A 584 -17.96 -13.12 8.03
C TRP A 584 -16.44 -13.16 8.22
N ASP A 585 -15.90 -12.52 9.25
CA ASP A 585 -14.47 -12.59 9.54
C ASP A 585 -14.01 -14.01 9.90
N SER A 586 -12.80 -14.34 9.48
CA SER A 586 -12.16 -15.63 9.75
C SER A 586 -10.79 -15.42 10.40
N ARG A 587 -10.33 -16.42 11.17
CA ARG A 587 -9.05 -16.35 11.89
C ARG A 587 -7.98 -17.18 11.17
N PRO A 588 -6.70 -16.74 11.10
CA PRO A 588 -5.64 -17.43 10.36
C PRO A 588 -5.51 -18.94 10.60
N PRO A 589 -5.62 -19.46 11.84
CA PRO A 589 -5.52 -20.90 12.10
C PRO A 589 -6.63 -21.74 11.43
N SER A 590 -7.76 -21.12 11.08
CA SER A 590 -8.90 -21.80 10.42
C SER A 590 -8.76 -21.90 8.91
N TRP A 591 -7.86 -21.13 8.29
CA TRP A 591 -7.72 -21.10 6.83
C TRP A 591 -7.23 -22.43 6.26
N PRO A 592 -6.19 -23.11 6.81
CA PRO A 592 -5.74 -24.39 6.27
C PRO A 592 -6.72 -25.55 6.43
N THR A 593 -7.72 -25.42 7.32
CA THR A 593 -8.70 -26.46 7.63
C THR A 593 -10.07 -26.24 6.98
N LEU A 594 -10.29 -25.12 6.29
CA LEU A 594 -11.57 -24.76 5.67
C LEU A 594 -12.78 -24.87 6.62
N LEU A 595 -12.60 -24.55 7.91
CA LEU A 595 -13.68 -24.65 8.90
C LEU A 595 -14.82 -23.66 8.63
N ARG A 596 -14.52 -22.53 7.98
CA ARG A 596 -15.48 -21.48 7.67
C ARG A 596 -15.06 -20.74 6.40
N GLY A 597 -15.99 -20.56 5.46
CA GLY A 597 -15.86 -19.71 4.28
C GLY A 597 -16.54 -18.35 4.44
N ILE A 598 -16.51 -17.56 3.38
CA ILE A 598 -17.00 -16.17 3.35
C ILE A 598 -18.16 -16.06 2.35
N ASN A 599 -19.26 -15.45 2.76
CA ASN A 599 -20.38 -15.22 1.87
C ASN A 599 -20.16 -13.99 0.99
N PHE A 600 -20.34 -14.14 -0.32
CA PHE A 600 -20.06 -13.06 -1.29
C PHE A 600 -21.34 -12.39 -1.79
N TRP A 601 -22.41 -13.16 -1.98
CA TRP A 601 -23.64 -12.64 -2.54
C TRP A 601 -24.79 -13.61 -2.29
N SER A 602 -25.99 -13.08 -2.06
CA SER A 602 -27.22 -13.86 -1.94
C SER A 602 -28.39 -13.08 -2.53
N ARG A 603 -29.13 -13.68 -3.48
CA ARG A 603 -30.36 -13.14 -4.05
C ARG A 603 -31.12 -14.25 -4.78
N GLU A 604 -32.46 -14.19 -4.80
CA GLU A 604 -33.32 -15.10 -5.59
C GLU A 604 -32.96 -16.59 -5.41
N HIS A 605 -32.80 -17.04 -4.15
CA HIS A 605 -32.43 -18.42 -3.79
C HIS A 605 -31.10 -18.91 -4.39
N ARG A 606 -30.22 -18.00 -4.79
CA ARG A 606 -28.85 -18.30 -5.24
C ARG A 606 -27.87 -17.62 -4.31
N GLN A 607 -26.76 -18.28 -4.05
CA GLN A 607 -25.70 -17.78 -3.19
C GLN A 607 -24.33 -18.03 -3.82
N ILE A 608 -23.42 -17.08 -3.64
CA ILE A 608 -22.01 -17.23 -3.98
C ILE A 608 -21.24 -17.26 -2.67
N TYR A 609 -20.51 -18.35 -2.46
CA TYR A 609 -19.79 -18.61 -1.23
C TYR A 609 -18.34 -18.96 -1.53
N LEU A 610 -17.42 -18.22 -0.92
CA LEU A 610 -16.00 -18.48 -1.04
C LEU A 610 -15.62 -19.63 -0.10
N MET A 611 -15.33 -20.78 -0.70
CA MET A 611 -14.77 -21.94 -0.02
C MET A 611 -13.79 -22.64 -0.94
N GLY A 612 -12.65 -23.05 -0.39
CA GLY A 612 -11.68 -23.85 -1.12
C GLY A 612 -12.23 -25.23 -1.49
N ASN A 613 -11.61 -25.91 -2.45
CA ASN A 613 -11.96 -27.28 -2.78
C ASN A 613 -11.48 -28.22 -1.65
N PRO A 614 -12.38 -28.89 -0.90
CA PRO A 614 -12.00 -29.68 0.28
C PRO A 614 -11.11 -30.89 -0.04
N LEU A 615 -11.05 -31.32 -1.32
CA LEU A 615 -10.15 -32.39 -1.75
C LEU A 615 -8.74 -31.88 -2.07
N ILE A 616 -8.60 -30.61 -2.46
CA ILE A 616 -7.35 -30.01 -2.91
C ILE A 616 -6.67 -29.25 -1.76
N TRP A 617 -7.45 -28.46 -1.04
CA TRP A 617 -6.98 -27.53 -0.01
C TRP A 617 -6.17 -28.17 1.13
N PRO A 618 -6.47 -29.39 1.61
CA PRO A 618 -5.66 -30.04 2.64
C PRO A 618 -4.33 -30.62 2.11
N LEU A 619 -4.21 -30.88 0.81
CA LEU A 619 -3.05 -31.57 0.23
C LEU A 619 -1.71 -30.88 0.50
N PRO A 620 -1.58 -29.53 0.39
CA PRO A 620 -0.35 -28.83 0.76
C PRO A 620 0.05 -29.03 2.22
N ARG A 621 -0.92 -29.13 3.14
CA ARG A 621 -0.64 -29.38 4.57
C ARG A 621 -0.07 -30.77 4.79
N TYR A 622 -0.68 -31.79 4.18
CA TYR A 622 -0.19 -33.17 4.29
C TYR A 622 1.16 -33.34 3.58
N GLY A 623 1.34 -32.70 2.42
CA GLY A 623 2.59 -32.69 1.67
C GLY A 623 3.73 -31.97 2.41
N GLY A 624 3.46 -30.80 3.00
CA GLY A 624 4.44 -30.04 3.79
C GLY A 624 4.86 -30.78 5.06
N ASN A 625 3.91 -31.39 5.78
CA ASN A 625 4.22 -32.23 6.94
C ASN A 625 5.05 -33.47 6.56
N ALA A 626 4.71 -34.13 5.45
CA ALA A 626 5.47 -35.27 4.94
C ALA A 626 6.88 -34.84 4.51
N ALA A 627 7.03 -33.72 3.80
CA ALA A 627 8.32 -33.18 3.40
C ALA A 627 9.19 -32.82 4.61
N ALA A 628 8.65 -32.11 5.60
CA ALA A 628 9.35 -31.78 6.84
C ALA A 628 9.80 -33.03 7.62
N MET A 629 9.00 -34.09 7.60
CA MET A 629 9.34 -35.37 8.23
C MET A 629 10.41 -36.15 7.45
N ILE A 630 10.37 -36.11 6.11
CA ILE A 630 11.36 -36.75 5.23
C ILE A 630 12.72 -36.05 5.31
N ILE A 631 12.75 -34.71 5.33
CA ILE A 631 14.00 -33.93 5.50
C ILE A 631 14.71 -34.28 6.82
N LYS A 632 13.93 -34.52 7.89
CA LYS A 632 14.49 -34.98 9.18
C LYS A 632 15.03 -36.41 9.15
N THR A 633 14.62 -37.25 8.19
CA THR A 633 14.90 -38.70 8.21
C THR A 633 15.79 -39.18 7.05
N SER A 634 15.93 -38.43 5.95
CA SER A 634 16.80 -38.80 4.81
C SER A 634 17.31 -37.57 4.04
N PRO A 635 18.55 -37.09 4.31
CA PRO A 635 19.13 -35.92 3.65
C PRO A 635 19.68 -36.16 2.24
N SER A 636 19.51 -37.35 1.64
CA SER A 636 20.25 -37.78 0.44
C SER A 636 19.48 -37.73 -0.88
N ASN A 637 18.25 -37.19 -0.92
CA ASN A 637 17.41 -37.20 -2.12
C ASN A 637 17.21 -35.78 -2.71
N ASP A 638 18.06 -35.41 -3.67
CA ASP A 638 18.18 -34.05 -4.23
C ASP A 638 16.88 -33.48 -4.82
N SER A 639 16.01 -34.33 -5.37
CA SER A 639 14.71 -33.90 -5.93
C SER A 639 13.72 -33.49 -4.82
N ILE A 640 13.75 -34.20 -3.69
CA ILE A 640 12.95 -33.90 -2.50
C ILE A 640 13.52 -32.67 -1.80
N MET A 641 14.85 -32.52 -1.77
CA MET A 641 15.52 -31.36 -1.19
C MET A 641 15.28 -30.07 -1.99
N ARG A 642 15.03 -30.16 -3.30
CA ARG A 642 14.57 -29.01 -4.13
C ARG A 642 13.13 -28.61 -3.85
N LEU A 643 12.22 -29.60 -3.73
CA LEU A 643 10.83 -29.37 -3.34
C LEU A 643 10.70 -28.88 -1.89
N ALA A 644 11.63 -29.27 -1.01
CA ALA A 644 11.71 -28.76 0.35
C ALA A 644 12.00 -27.26 0.42
N LYS A 645 12.67 -26.68 -0.59
CA LYS A 645 12.90 -25.23 -0.69
C LYS A 645 11.63 -24.43 -1.07
N LEU A 646 10.50 -25.10 -1.38
CA LEU A 646 9.20 -24.47 -1.64
C LEU A 646 8.35 -24.24 -0.37
N PHE A 647 8.70 -24.87 0.75
CA PHE A 647 8.02 -24.74 2.04
C PHE A 647 8.98 -24.15 3.07
#